data_AF-A0A947Y9A4-F1
#
_entry.id   AF-A0A947Y9A4-F1
#
_cell.length_a   1.000
_cell.length_b   1.000
_cell.length_c   1.000
_cell.angle_alpha   90.00
_cell.angle_beta   90.00
_cell.angle_gamma   90.00
#
_symmetry.space_group_name_H-M   'P 1'
#
loop_
_entity.id
_entity.type
_entity.pdbx_description
1 polymer ?
#
loop_
_entity_poly.entity_id
_entity_poly.type
_entity_poly.pdbx_seq_one_letter_code
_entity_poly.pdbx_strand_id
1 'polypeptide(L)'
;HKKIEKKWQEKWEDNKIYQVDLDKAKKPFYNLMMFPYPSAEGLHVGNMYAFVHSDVYGRFMKLQGYDMFEPIGLDGFGIHSENYAIKIGEHIKDVSKRTEKHFYDQLHKIGNAYDWSRKVETYNPNYYKWTQWLFLQMYKKNLAYRKKSSVNWCPSCKTVLSDEQVVKLKVYPVKSCRAGILLKTKLFNRVNKVHKVKSNKEEEVNVCERCDTPVEKKQMEQWFWKITDYAERLLKNLNWLDWSEEVKTIQKNWIGKSEGVVIQFSMNMSKDIRCPKNKKLNFEVSKFNFLFFGHRMSKDILEVFTTRPDTLFGCSYMVVCPEHESIINYQLSITNYAEVCKYIEQAKKKSELDRTDLNKDKTGVELKGVKAINPVNKEEIPIFVADYVLPDYGTGAIMAVPAHDERDFEFAKKYRLKIKEVVAPFLRDNPRKDKETEKRDVVTAIVKNPQNNTFLCLNWNTTEWQSFPTGYIEKDDLITAAKREVEEETGYKNIKFIKQIGNSIYAEFYRPHKDSNVYAHFKYLLFELENEERAEISQKEKSQYKAVWVEEKKVNSFINVWNQKIAWKKLIHGDFAYCEEGININSNNTKTPEKSEAFVGSEDCYPQRKVRYCQSINSIKDNKNNVKHFQCGAEPAEGFEPSSHGLTIPDSRHAAGTYTPNLLYQKNQDQTKPLNLNGLETKQ
;
A
#
# COMPACT_ATOMS: atom_id res chain seq x y z
N HIS A 1 -11.49 50.94 -2.86
CA HIS A 1 -11.74 49.75 -2.02
C HIS A 1 -12.12 50.15 -0.58
N LYS A 2 -11.25 50.78 0.23
CA LYS A 2 -11.50 51.12 1.67
C LYS A 2 -12.88 51.72 2.02
N LYS A 3 -13.41 52.65 1.21
CA LYS A 3 -14.74 53.25 1.43
C LYS A 3 -15.91 52.34 1.02
N ILE A 4 -15.70 51.47 0.02
CA ILE A 4 -16.74 50.67 -0.61
C ILE A 4 -16.91 49.32 0.10
N GLU A 5 -15.81 48.65 0.42
CA GLU A 5 -15.82 47.34 1.10
C GLU A 5 -16.49 47.44 2.46
N LYS A 6 -16.03 48.39 3.29
CA LYS A 6 -16.60 48.64 4.61
C LYS A 6 -18.10 48.94 4.56
N LYS A 7 -18.52 49.82 3.62
CA LYS A 7 -19.94 50.16 3.41
C LYS A 7 -20.80 48.91 3.16
N TRP A 8 -20.33 47.97 2.35
CA TRP A 8 -21.11 46.78 2.02
C TRP A 8 -21.07 45.73 3.13
N GLN A 9 -19.92 45.55 3.79
CA GLN A 9 -19.78 44.69 4.96
C GLN A 9 -20.77 45.10 6.07
N GLU A 10 -20.78 46.38 6.44
CA GLU A 10 -21.72 46.93 7.44
C GLU A 10 -23.17 46.69 7.01
N LYS A 11 -23.50 46.98 5.74
CA LYS A 11 -24.86 46.75 5.24
C LYS A 11 -25.28 45.27 5.31
N TRP A 12 -24.38 44.33 5.05
CA TRP A 12 -24.69 42.90 5.10
C TRP A 12 -24.90 42.42 6.54
N GLU A 13 -24.08 42.90 7.48
CA GLU A 13 -24.20 42.58 8.91
C GLU A 13 -25.47 43.19 9.52
N ASP A 14 -25.77 44.46 9.26
CA ASP A 14 -26.96 45.15 9.76
C ASP A 14 -28.26 44.49 9.28
N ASN A 15 -28.29 44.09 8.01
CA ASN A 15 -29.43 43.40 7.43
C ASN A 15 -29.44 41.90 7.72
N LYS A 16 -28.42 41.37 8.43
CA LYS A 16 -28.29 39.96 8.81
C LYS A 16 -28.45 38.98 7.64
N ILE A 17 -28.02 39.36 6.44
CA ILE A 17 -28.35 38.62 5.22
C ILE A 17 -27.73 37.22 5.16
N TYR A 18 -26.72 36.95 5.99
CA TYR A 18 -26.02 35.66 6.12
C TYR A 18 -26.39 34.88 7.37
N GLN A 19 -27.30 35.41 8.21
CA GLN A 19 -27.85 34.65 9.33
C GLN A 19 -29.05 33.86 8.84
N VAL A 20 -28.97 32.53 8.94
CA VAL A 20 -30.04 31.62 8.49
C VAL A 20 -30.72 30.99 9.70
N ASP A 21 -32.05 31.05 9.71
CA ASP A 21 -32.87 30.26 10.64
C ASP A 21 -32.83 28.80 10.19
N LEU A 22 -31.89 28.03 10.74
CA LEU A 22 -31.63 26.64 10.36
C LEU A 22 -32.86 25.73 10.56
N ASP A 23 -33.72 26.03 11.53
CA ASP A 23 -34.92 25.25 11.81
C ASP A 23 -36.03 25.50 10.77
N LYS A 24 -35.94 26.61 10.03
CA LYS A 24 -36.93 27.02 9.01
C LYS A 24 -36.38 27.06 7.59
N ALA A 25 -35.16 26.57 7.38
CA ALA A 25 -34.54 26.52 6.06
C ALA A 25 -35.35 25.63 5.11
N LYS A 26 -35.71 26.15 3.94
CA LYS A 26 -36.48 25.44 2.90
C LYS A 26 -35.56 24.73 1.90
N LYS A 27 -34.41 25.32 1.60
CA LYS A 27 -33.38 24.78 0.71
C LYS A 27 -32.01 24.87 1.40
N PRO A 28 -31.77 24.08 2.47
CA PRO A 28 -30.56 24.22 3.26
C PRO A 28 -29.32 23.91 2.40
N PHE A 29 -28.29 24.74 2.54
CA PHE A 29 -26.98 24.50 1.96
C PHE A 29 -25.90 24.80 2.99
N TYR A 30 -25.21 23.77 3.47
CA TYR A 30 -24.13 23.93 4.44
C TYR A 30 -22.80 24.05 3.70
N ASN A 31 -22.29 25.28 3.60
CA ASN A 31 -20.97 25.58 3.06
C ASN A 31 -19.95 25.57 4.21
N LEU A 32 -19.01 24.63 4.21
CA LEU A 32 -18.04 24.51 5.29
C LEU A 32 -16.61 24.54 4.74
N MET A 33 -15.80 25.42 5.31
CA MET A 33 -14.37 25.45 5.13
C MET A 33 -13.68 25.13 6.46
N MET A 34 -12.52 24.47 6.40
CA MET A 34 -11.72 24.18 7.60
C MET A 34 -11.31 25.49 8.27
N PHE A 35 -11.87 25.76 9.44
CA PHE A 35 -11.56 26.93 10.26
C PHE A 35 -10.07 27.01 10.67
N PRO A 36 -9.50 28.21 10.84
CA PRO A 36 -8.07 28.37 11.02
C PRO A 36 -7.60 28.06 12.45
N TYR A 37 -6.34 27.62 12.54
CA TYR A 37 -5.57 27.61 13.79
C TYR A 37 -5.07 29.04 14.10
N PRO A 38 -5.34 29.60 15.29
CA PRO A 38 -4.74 30.85 15.75
C PRO A 38 -3.31 30.60 16.24
N SER A 39 -2.46 30.07 15.36
CA SER A 39 -1.09 29.60 15.65
C SER A 39 0.02 30.57 15.22
N ALA A 40 -0.34 31.80 14.89
CA ALA A 40 0.55 32.87 14.48
C ALA A 40 -0.06 34.24 14.86
N GLU A 41 0.58 35.35 14.50
CA GLU A 41 -0.01 36.69 14.72
C GLU A 41 -1.26 36.96 13.88
N GLY A 42 -1.48 36.23 12.77
CA GLY A 42 -2.61 36.46 11.87
C GLY A 42 -2.75 35.41 10.76
N LEU A 43 -3.78 35.59 9.94
CA LEU A 43 -4.02 34.82 8.72
C LEU A 43 -2.93 35.04 7.67
N HIS A 44 -2.66 34.01 6.88
CA HIS A 44 -1.77 34.05 5.73
C HIS A 44 -2.54 33.92 4.40
N VAL A 45 -1.87 34.15 3.27
CA VAL A 45 -2.51 34.13 1.93
C VAL A 45 -3.17 32.79 1.61
N GLY A 46 -2.60 31.67 2.07
CA GLY A 46 -3.23 30.35 1.95
C GLY A 46 -4.61 30.25 2.62
N ASN A 47 -4.83 30.91 3.77
CA ASN A 47 -6.17 31.00 4.36
C ASN A 47 -7.11 31.77 3.43
N MET A 48 -6.66 32.91 2.91
CA MET A 48 -7.47 33.73 2.00
C MET A 48 -7.85 32.97 0.74
N TYR A 49 -6.91 32.21 0.17
CA TYR A 49 -7.16 31.36 -0.98
C TYR A 49 -8.28 30.36 -0.69
N ALA A 50 -8.18 29.58 0.39
CA ALA A 50 -9.21 28.60 0.72
C ALA A 50 -10.57 29.25 1.03
N PHE A 51 -10.56 30.25 1.92
CA PHE A 51 -11.78 30.85 2.46
C PHE A 51 -12.57 31.59 1.40
N VAL A 52 -11.91 32.36 0.54
CA VAL A 52 -12.59 33.12 -0.52
C VAL A 52 -13.17 32.17 -1.59
N HIS A 53 -12.51 31.07 -1.94
CA HIS A 53 -13.07 30.11 -2.91
C HIS A 53 -14.34 29.44 -2.38
N SER A 54 -14.36 29.07 -1.09
CA SER A 54 -15.57 28.54 -0.46
C SER A 54 -16.68 29.59 -0.44
N ASP A 55 -16.39 30.83 -0.05
CA ASP A 55 -17.38 31.92 -0.02
C ASP A 55 -17.96 32.25 -1.41
N VAL A 56 -17.14 32.25 -2.47
CA VAL A 56 -17.61 32.46 -3.85
C VAL A 56 -18.66 31.42 -4.22
N TYR A 57 -18.42 30.14 -3.90
CA TYR A 57 -19.39 29.08 -4.16
C TYR A 57 -20.62 29.19 -3.26
N GLY A 58 -20.45 29.50 -1.97
CA GLY A 58 -21.57 29.73 -1.03
C GLY A 58 -22.48 30.86 -1.49
N ARG A 59 -21.93 31.98 -1.92
CA ARG A 59 -22.67 33.12 -2.50
C ARG A 59 -23.39 32.73 -3.78
N PHE A 60 -22.74 31.98 -4.66
CA PHE A 60 -23.38 31.46 -5.87
C PHE A 60 -24.60 30.62 -5.50
N MET A 61 -24.48 29.68 -4.56
CA MET A 61 -25.61 28.87 -4.09
C MET A 61 -26.72 29.72 -3.46
N LYS A 62 -26.37 30.72 -2.65
CA LYS A 62 -27.36 31.66 -2.10
C LYS A 62 -28.12 32.40 -3.21
N LEU A 63 -27.44 32.84 -4.27
CA LEU A 63 -28.07 33.49 -5.43
C LEU A 63 -28.97 32.54 -6.24
N GLN A 64 -28.71 31.22 -6.19
CA GLN A 64 -29.63 30.20 -6.72
C GLN A 64 -30.85 29.94 -5.81
N GLY A 65 -30.98 30.67 -4.70
CA GLY A 65 -32.11 30.59 -3.78
C GLY A 65 -31.96 29.53 -2.68
N TYR A 66 -30.74 29.07 -2.40
CA TYR A 66 -30.47 28.23 -1.24
C TYR A 66 -30.37 29.05 0.05
N ASP A 67 -30.83 28.44 1.14
CA ASP A 67 -30.61 28.90 2.52
C ASP A 67 -29.19 28.53 2.93
N MET A 68 -28.23 29.31 2.42
CA MET A 68 -26.81 29.08 2.60
C MET A 68 -26.38 29.42 4.04
N PHE A 69 -25.85 28.42 4.73
CA PHE A 69 -25.21 28.53 6.04
C PHE A 69 -23.69 28.32 5.89
N GLU A 70 -22.93 29.35 6.21
CA GLU A 70 -21.46 29.32 6.20
C GLU A 70 -20.92 29.73 7.58
N PRO A 71 -20.60 28.78 8.47
CA PRO A 71 -20.03 29.09 9.78
C PRO A 71 -18.52 29.32 9.71
N ILE A 72 -18.00 29.94 10.75
CA ILE A 72 -16.57 30.11 10.97
C ILE A 72 -16.25 29.97 12.46
N GLY A 73 -14.98 29.86 12.79
CA GLY A 73 -14.52 29.74 14.17
C GLY A 73 -13.00 29.76 14.26
N LEU A 74 -12.48 29.37 15.41
CA LEU A 74 -11.05 29.16 15.62
C LEU A 74 -10.80 27.78 16.24
N ASP A 75 -9.87 27.04 15.64
CA ASP A 75 -9.33 25.83 16.25
C ASP A 75 -8.12 26.17 17.13
N GLY A 76 -8.38 26.71 18.32
CA GLY A 76 -7.31 27.28 19.16
C GLY A 76 -6.75 26.38 20.24
N PHE A 77 -7.21 25.13 20.36
CA PHE A 77 -6.50 24.15 21.17
C PHE A 77 -5.35 23.50 20.41
N GLY A 78 -4.49 22.83 21.17
CA GLY A 78 -3.41 22.05 20.62
C GLY A 78 -2.12 22.83 20.46
N ILE A 79 -1.16 22.12 19.91
CA ILE A 79 0.25 22.44 20.07
C ILE A 79 0.73 23.55 19.14
N HIS A 80 0.01 23.88 18.07
CA HIS A 80 0.43 24.92 17.13
C HIS A 80 0.41 26.29 17.81
N SER A 81 -0.68 26.62 18.51
CA SER A 81 -0.78 27.85 19.29
C SER A 81 0.16 27.84 20.50
N GLU A 82 0.31 26.70 21.18
CA GLU A 82 1.24 26.55 22.31
C GLU A 82 2.70 26.75 21.89
N ASN A 83 3.15 26.10 20.82
CA ASN A 83 4.51 26.25 20.28
C ASN A 83 4.79 27.70 19.87
N TYR A 84 3.79 28.37 19.29
CA TYR A 84 3.92 29.78 18.93
C TYR A 84 4.14 30.65 20.17
N ALA A 85 3.32 30.48 21.21
CA ALA A 85 3.46 31.19 22.47
C ALA A 85 4.82 30.92 23.15
N ILE A 86 5.27 29.66 23.18
CA ILE A 86 6.59 29.28 23.71
C ILE A 86 7.71 29.97 22.91
N LYS A 87 7.61 30.00 21.58
CA LYS A 87 8.64 30.57 20.68
C LYS A 87 8.87 32.05 20.94
N ILE A 88 7.81 32.80 21.26
CA ILE A 88 7.89 34.24 21.54
C ILE A 88 8.08 34.55 23.03
N GLY A 89 8.06 33.53 23.90
CA GLY A 89 8.29 33.68 25.33
C GLY A 89 7.09 34.28 26.09
N GLU A 90 5.88 34.11 25.58
CA GLU A 90 4.66 34.66 26.18
C GLU A 90 3.71 33.54 26.63
N HIS A 91 2.84 33.85 27.61
CA HIS A 91 1.86 32.89 28.09
C HIS A 91 0.73 32.71 27.06
N ILE A 92 0.32 31.45 26.81
CA ILE A 92 -0.63 31.12 25.75
C ILE A 92 -1.95 31.89 25.85
N LYS A 93 -2.47 32.14 27.07
CA LYS A 93 -3.70 32.91 27.26
C LYS A 93 -3.61 34.34 26.73
N ASP A 94 -2.47 34.99 26.90
CA ASP A 94 -2.27 36.38 26.46
C ASP A 94 -2.12 36.45 24.94
N VAL A 95 -1.38 35.48 24.39
CA VAL A 95 -1.22 35.31 22.94
C VAL A 95 -2.57 35.03 22.30
N SER A 96 -3.32 34.04 22.79
CA SER A 96 -4.65 33.69 22.27
C SER A 96 -5.60 34.88 22.29
N LYS A 97 -5.60 35.68 23.37
CA LYS A 97 -6.48 36.86 23.46
C LYS A 97 -6.17 37.90 22.37
N ARG A 98 -4.89 38.13 22.04
CA ARG A 98 -4.52 39.08 20.98
C ARG A 98 -4.73 38.49 19.57
N THR A 99 -4.38 37.22 19.37
CA THR A 99 -4.45 36.59 18.06
C THR A 99 -5.90 36.34 17.67
N GLU A 100 -6.76 35.93 18.60
CA GLU A 100 -8.20 35.82 18.39
C GLU A 100 -8.78 37.12 17.81
N LYS A 101 -8.52 38.25 18.47
CA LYS A 101 -8.98 39.57 18.01
C LYS A 101 -8.46 39.86 16.60
N HIS A 102 -7.18 39.64 16.35
CA HIS A 102 -6.58 39.94 15.05
C HIS A 102 -7.12 39.05 13.92
N PHE A 103 -7.29 37.75 14.19
CA PHE A 103 -7.87 36.81 13.23
C PHE A 103 -9.29 37.20 12.87
N TYR A 104 -10.13 37.53 13.86
CA TYR A 104 -11.50 37.98 13.57
C TYR A 104 -11.50 39.33 12.83
N ASP A 105 -10.65 40.29 13.20
CA ASP A 105 -10.51 41.55 12.46
C ASP A 105 -10.16 41.29 10.98
N GLN A 106 -9.31 40.30 10.69
CA GLN A 106 -8.96 39.92 9.31
C GLN A 106 -10.09 39.15 8.60
N LEU A 107 -10.76 38.21 9.29
CA LEU A 107 -11.89 37.45 8.74
C LEU A 107 -13.11 38.35 8.44
N HIS A 108 -13.34 39.41 9.22
CA HIS A 108 -14.34 40.43 8.85
C HIS A 108 -13.90 41.23 7.62
N LYS A 109 -12.62 41.62 7.55
CA LYS A 109 -12.08 42.43 6.44
C LYS A 109 -12.13 41.73 5.08
N ILE A 110 -11.98 40.40 5.02
CA ILE A 110 -12.14 39.67 3.76
C ILE A 110 -13.57 39.74 3.21
N GLY A 111 -14.56 39.99 4.08
CA GLY A 111 -15.95 40.22 3.67
C GLY A 111 -16.69 38.95 3.25
N ASN A 112 -16.23 37.77 3.68
CA ASN A 112 -16.93 36.50 3.45
C ASN A 112 -18.30 36.48 4.14
N ALA A 113 -19.18 35.63 3.64
CA ALA A 113 -20.59 35.52 3.98
C ALA A 113 -20.84 34.71 5.26
N TYR A 114 -19.99 34.87 6.27
CA TYR A 114 -20.06 34.07 7.49
C TYR A 114 -21.30 34.40 8.35
N ASP A 115 -21.88 33.37 8.95
CA ASP A 115 -22.83 33.53 10.04
C ASP A 115 -22.08 33.69 11.38
N TRP A 116 -21.77 34.94 11.71
CA TRP A 116 -21.09 35.31 12.95
C TRP A 116 -21.85 34.94 14.22
N SER A 117 -23.17 34.72 14.16
CA SER A 117 -23.97 34.32 15.33
C SER A 117 -23.73 32.87 15.76
N ARG A 118 -23.14 32.05 14.87
CA ARG A 118 -22.86 30.61 15.08
C ARG A 118 -21.36 30.32 15.22
N LYS A 119 -20.57 31.34 15.53
CA LYS A 119 -19.11 31.23 15.73
C LYS A 119 -18.75 30.26 16.86
N VAL A 120 -17.73 29.43 16.64
CA VAL A 120 -17.22 28.49 17.66
C VAL A 120 -15.71 28.63 17.89
N GLU A 121 -15.28 28.34 19.11
CA GLU A 121 -13.88 28.38 19.54
C GLU A 121 -13.58 27.10 20.34
N THR A 122 -12.62 26.30 19.90
CA THR A 122 -12.41 24.96 20.49
C THR A 122 -11.89 25.01 21.94
N TYR A 123 -11.23 26.11 22.32
CA TYR A 123 -10.73 26.35 23.67
C TYR A 123 -11.76 26.97 24.64
N ASN A 124 -12.95 27.32 24.15
CA ASN A 124 -14.02 27.82 25.01
C ASN A 124 -14.59 26.66 25.85
N PRO A 125 -14.72 26.80 27.19
CA PRO A 125 -15.34 25.77 28.03
C PRO A 125 -16.74 25.35 27.60
N ASN A 126 -17.50 26.24 26.96
CA ASN A 126 -18.81 25.91 26.41
C ASN A 126 -18.76 24.99 25.19
N TYR A 127 -17.59 24.88 24.54
CA TYR A 127 -17.32 23.96 23.45
C TYR A 127 -16.75 22.64 23.97
N TYR A 128 -15.57 22.65 24.61
CA TYR A 128 -14.86 21.41 24.93
C TYR A 128 -15.53 20.58 26.05
N LYS A 129 -16.48 21.13 26.81
CA LYS A 129 -17.32 20.32 27.70
C LYS A 129 -18.03 19.19 26.95
N TRP A 130 -18.37 19.40 25.68
CA TRP A 130 -19.00 18.40 24.82
C TRP A 130 -18.01 17.35 24.32
N THR A 131 -16.74 17.71 24.08
CA THR A 131 -15.72 16.74 23.70
C THR A 131 -15.33 15.86 24.88
N GLN A 132 -15.25 16.43 26.10
CA GLN A 132 -15.11 15.67 27.35
C GLN A 132 -16.29 14.73 27.57
N TRP A 133 -17.52 15.21 27.38
CA TRP A 133 -18.72 14.38 27.47
C TRP A 133 -18.70 13.23 26.45
N LEU A 134 -18.32 13.49 25.19
CA LEU A 134 -18.22 12.48 24.14
C LEU A 134 -17.18 11.41 24.48
N PHE A 135 -16.01 11.82 24.99
CA PHE A 135 -14.99 10.90 25.47
C PHE A 135 -15.55 9.96 26.55
N LEU A 136 -16.32 10.49 27.51
CA LEU A 136 -16.95 9.67 28.54
C LEU A 136 -17.98 8.70 27.97
N GLN A 137 -18.76 9.09 26.94
CA GLN A 137 -19.70 8.18 26.29
C GLN A 137 -18.98 7.03 25.57
N MET A 138 -17.93 7.36 24.82
CA MET A 138 -17.12 6.38 24.11
C MET A 138 -16.39 5.44 25.08
N TYR A 139 -15.87 5.96 26.19
CA TYR A 139 -15.26 5.15 27.25
C TYR A 139 -16.26 4.16 27.86
N LYS A 140 -17.49 4.63 28.20
CA LYS A 140 -18.58 3.76 28.69
C LYS A 140 -18.98 2.68 27.69
N LYS A 141 -18.77 2.93 26.39
CA LYS A 141 -19.04 1.98 25.30
C LYS A 141 -17.82 1.13 24.90
N ASN A 142 -16.73 1.18 25.68
CA ASN A 142 -15.48 0.46 25.39
C ASN A 142 -14.85 0.81 24.03
N LEU A 143 -15.12 2.03 23.53
CA LEU A 143 -14.55 2.60 22.30
C LEU A 143 -13.35 3.51 22.57
N ALA A 144 -13.12 3.89 23.83
CA ALA A 144 -11.88 4.50 24.31
C ALA A 144 -11.25 3.60 25.37
N TYR A 145 -9.94 3.34 25.30
CA TYR A 145 -9.25 2.45 26.23
C TYR A 145 -7.81 2.89 26.50
N ARG A 146 -7.20 2.36 27.57
CA ARG A 146 -5.79 2.58 27.92
C ARG A 146 -4.97 1.31 27.68
N LYS A 147 -3.78 1.47 27.11
CA LYS A 147 -2.81 0.38 26.90
C LYS A 147 -1.39 0.94 26.98
N LYS A 148 -0.42 0.13 27.44
CA LYS A 148 1.01 0.41 27.24
C LYS A 148 1.36 0.17 25.77
N SER A 149 1.90 1.19 25.11
CA SER A 149 2.28 1.09 23.70
C SER A 149 3.60 1.81 23.43
N SER A 150 4.26 1.40 22.33
CA SER A 150 5.44 2.08 21.77
C SER A 150 4.99 3.31 21.00
N VAL A 151 4.95 4.47 21.66
CA VAL A 151 4.43 5.70 21.05
C VAL A 151 5.53 6.58 20.49
N ASN A 152 5.19 7.33 19.44
CA ASN A 152 6.05 8.34 18.86
C ASN A 152 6.17 9.52 19.85
N TRP A 153 7.38 9.91 20.22
CA TRP A 153 7.66 10.95 21.19
C TRP A 153 8.53 12.04 20.57
N CYS A 154 8.08 13.29 20.65
CA CYS A 154 8.91 14.43 20.26
C CYS A 154 9.66 14.98 21.48
N PRO A 155 11.01 14.88 21.54
CA PRO A 155 11.77 15.37 22.69
C PRO A 155 11.80 16.91 22.79
N SER A 156 11.60 17.60 21.66
CA SER A 156 11.50 19.07 21.61
C SER A 156 10.14 19.57 22.11
N CYS A 157 9.04 19.00 21.60
CA CYS A 157 7.68 19.35 22.02
C CYS A 157 7.28 18.72 23.38
N LYS A 158 8.04 17.74 23.87
CA LYS A 158 7.75 16.98 25.10
C LYS A 158 6.34 16.39 25.12
N THR A 159 5.92 15.81 24.00
CA THR A 159 4.59 15.20 23.87
C THR A 159 4.62 14.00 22.94
N VAL A 160 3.58 13.16 23.06
CA VAL A 160 3.30 12.05 22.17
C VAL A 160 2.76 12.57 20.82
N LEU A 161 3.12 11.90 19.74
CA LEU A 161 2.64 12.13 18.38
C LEU A 161 1.78 10.93 17.95
N SER A 162 0.68 11.18 17.24
CA SER A 162 0.05 10.09 16.46
C SER A 162 0.92 9.75 15.25
N ASP A 163 0.64 8.63 14.59
CA ASP A 163 1.40 8.23 13.40
C ASP A 163 1.25 9.24 12.26
N GLU A 164 0.09 9.90 12.16
CA GLU A 164 -0.18 10.97 11.19
C GLU A 164 0.67 12.23 11.43
N GLN A 165 1.17 12.45 12.65
CA GLN A 165 1.97 13.63 13.01
C GLN A 165 3.48 13.41 12.85
N VAL A 166 3.89 12.27 12.29
CA VAL A 166 5.28 11.93 11.98
C VAL A 166 5.51 12.04 10.48
N VAL A 167 6.42 12.91 10.06
CA VAL A 167 6.76 13.14 8.65
C VAL A 167 8.19 12.70 8.35
N LYS A 168 8.45 12.32 7.10
CA LYS A 168 9.80 11.97 6.63
C LYS A 168 10.52 13.18 6.08
N LEU A 169 11.74 13.43 6.55
CA LEU A 169 12.59 14.52 6.07
C LEU A 169 13.91 13.96 5.54
N LYS A 170 14.25 14.32 4.30
CA LYS A 170 15.50 13.91 3.62
C LYS A 170 16.67 14.77 4.12
N VAL A 171 17.71 14.13 4.64
CA VAL A 171 18.92 14.79 5.13
C VAL A 171 20.08 14.51 4.16
N TYR A 172 20.75 15.56 3.69
CA TYR A 172 21.86 15.49 2.75
C TYR A 172 23.22 15.58 3.46
N PRO A 173 24.24 14.81 3.03
CA PRO A 173 25.57 14.89 3.61
C PRO A 173 26.27 16.23 3.26
N VAL A 174 26.94 16.82 4.24
CA VAL A 174 27.78 18.02 4.04
C VAL A 174 29.07 17.58 3.35
N LYS A 175 29.19 17.80 2.04
CA LYS A 175 30.53 17.75 1.40
C LYS A 175 31.33 18.96 1.88
N SER A 176 32.52 18.69 2.40
CA SER A 176 33.53 19.72 2.72
C SER A 176 33.97 20.44 1.43
N CYS A 177 33.22 21.44 0.99
CA CYS A 177 33.63 22.31 -0.10
C CYS A 177 33.45 23.78 0.30
N ARG A 178 34.47 24.57 -0.02
CA ARG A 178 34.71 26.01 0.25
C ARG A 178 33.66 27.01 -0.26
N ALA A 179 32.40 26.61 -0.46
CA ALA A 179 31.28 27.51 -0.75
C ALA A 179 30.43 27.73 0.52
N GLY A 180 31.03 28.36 1.53
CA GLY A 180 30.41 28.62 2.84
C GLY A 180 29.37 29.75 2.87
N ILE A 181 28.71 30.06 1.76
CA ILE A 181 27.68 31.10 1.69
C ILE A 181 26.58 30.64 0.73
N LEU A 182 25.65 29.82 1.21
CA LEU A 182 24.21 29.84 0.88
C LEU A 182 23.57 28.62 1.56
N LEU A 183 22.42 28.81 2.20
CA LEU A 183 21.73 27.89 3.12
C LEU A 183 22.35 27.66 4.51
N LYS A 184 22.64 28.75 5.24
CA LYS A 184 22.55 28.73 6.71
C LYS A 184 21.08 28.78 7.14
N THR A 185 20.32 27.70 6.97
CA THR A 185 18.99 27.60 7.60
C THR A 185 19.15 27.04 9.02
N LYS A 186 18.47 27.64 10.01
CA LYS A 186 18.44 27.15 11.41
C LYS A 186 18.09 25.65 11.51
N LEU A 187 17.38 25.11 10.53
CA LEU A 187 17.04 23.70 10.32
C LEU A 187 18.27 22.77 10.30
N PHE A 188 19.29 23.15 9.53
CA PHE A 188 20.44 22.30 9.23
C PHE A 188 21.34 22.06 10.46
N ASN A 189 21.44 23.05 11.34
CA ASN A 189 22.20 22.95 12.59
C ASN A 189 21.47 22.17 13.68
N ARG A 190 20.13 22.14 13.68
CA ARG A 190 19.34 21.49 14.75
C ARG A 190 19.30 19.97 14.58
N VAL A 191 19.14 19.50 13.34
CA VAL A 191 19.18 18.07 13.00
C VAL A 191 20.59 17.50 13.22
N ASN A 192 21.65 18.18 12.76
CA ASN A 192 23.05 17.71 12.94
C ASN A 192 23.57 17.77 14.38
N LYS A 193 23.01 18.62 15.26
CA LYS A 193 23.41 18.64 16.68
C LYS A 193 22.89 17.43 17.45
N VAL A 194 21.77 16.85 17.01
CA VAL A 194 21.09 15.72 17.66
C VAL A 194 21.42 14.40 16.95
N HIS A 195 21.46 14.38 15.62
CA HIS A 195 21.97 13.28 14.80
C HIS A 195 23.40 13.59 14.37
N LYS A 196 24.39 12.94 14.99
CA LYS A 196 25.75 12.88 14.44
C LYS A 196 25.71 12.02 13.18
N VAL A 197 25.34 12.61 12.04
CA VAL A 197 25.38 11.92 10.75
C VAL A 197 26.85 11.61 10.43
N LYS A 198 27.26 10.37 10.70
CA LYS A 198 28.61 9.86 10.42
C LYS A 198 28.72 9.23 9.02
N SER A 199 27.63 9.23 8.25
CA SER A 199 27.49 8.48 7.01
C SER A 199 27.51 9.43 5.80
N ASN A 200 28.20 9.01 4.73
CA ASN A 200 28.27 9.72 3.44
C ASN A 200 27.04 9.46 2.53
N LYS A 201 25.95 8.90 3.06
CA LYS A 201 24.74 8.55 2.30
C LYS A 201 23.58 9.46 2.67
N GLU A 202 22.69 9.69 1.70
CA GLU A 202 21.38 10.32 1.94
C GLU A 202 20.60 9.48 2.96
N GLU A 203 20.03 10.15 3.97
CA GLU A 203 19.31 9.47 5.05
C GLU A 203 17.96 10.15 5.27
N GLU A 204 16.87 9.38 5.22
CA GLU A 204 15.54 9.83 5.61
C GLU A 204 15.34 9.62 7.10
N VAL A 205 14.97 10.70 7.79
CA VAL A 205 14.73 10.71 9.24
C VAL A 205 13.27 11.05 9.51
N ASN A 206 12.64 10.27 10.40
CA ASN A 206 11.31 10.56 10.91
C ASN A 206 11.38 11.73 11.89
N VAL A 207 10.66 12.79 11.56
CA VAL A 207 10.65 14.02 12.36
C VAL A 207 9.23 14.41 12.71
N CYS A 208 9.11 15.17 13.80
CA CYS A 208 7.86 15.79 14.18
C CYS A 208 7.40 16.75 13.08
N GLU A 209 6.15 16.62 12.59
CA GLU A 209 5.56 17.48 11.53
C GLU A 209 5.66 18.99 11.82
N ARG A 210 5.90 19.36 13.09
CA ARG A 210 5.77 20.71 13.62
C ARG A 210 7.10 21.41 13.82
N CYS A 211 8.14 20.66 14.17
CA CYS A 211 9.41 21.22 14.63
C CYS A 211 10.64 20.54 14.06
N ASP A 212 10.43 19.56 13.17
CA ASP A 212 11.47 18.81 12.47
C ASP A 212 12.47 18.10 13.39
N THR A 213 12.11 17.93 14.67
CA THR A 213 12.93 17.21 15.63
C THR A 213 12.75 15.71 15.40
N PRO A 214 13.85 14.92 15.32
CA PRO A 214 13.77 13.47 15.22
C PRO A 214 12.88 12.88 16.32
N VAL A 215 11.97 12.01 15.90
CA VAL A 215 11.01 11.34 16.79
C VAL A 215 11.70 10.15 17.46
N GLU A 216 11.47 9.98 18.75
CA GLU A 216 11.91 8.83 19.54
C GLU A 216 10.74 7.87 19.78
N LYS A 217 10.98 6.58 20.01
CA LYS A 217 9.95 5.67 20.54
C LYS A 217 10.06 5.58 22.05
N LYS A 218 8.93 5.71 22.76
CA LYS A 218 8.85 5.51 24.21
C LYS A 218 7.70 4.58 24.57
N GLN A 219 7.95 3.69 25.53
CA GLN A 219 6.91 2.86 26.13
C GLN A 219 6.14 3.68 27.16
N MET A 220 4.89 4.00 26.84
CA MET A 220 4.02 4.80 27.71
C MET A 220 2.60 4.25 27.71
N GLU A 221 1.90 4.44 28.83
CA GLU A 221 0.47 4.18 28.88
C GLU A 221 -0.27 5.38 28.29
N GLN A 222 -1.12 5.14 27.30
CA GLN A 222 -1.85 6.18 26.56
C GLN A 222 -3.31 5.78 26.32
N TRP A 223 -4.15 6.78 26.00
CA TRP A 223 -5.53 6.59 25.57
C TRP A 223 -5.61 6.38 24.06
N PHE A 224 -6.44 5.43 23.63
CA PHE A 224 -6.67 5.09 22.23
C PHE A 224 -8.17 5.00 21.94
N TRP A 225 -8.52 5.34 20.70
CA TRP A 225 -9.84 5.08 20.13
C TRP A 225 -9.83 3.74 19.40
N LYS A 226 -10.91 2.95 19.53
CA LYS A 226 -11.13 1.74 18.70
C LYS A 226 -11.65 2.10 17.31
N ILE A 227 -10.91 2.94 16.59
CA ILE A 227 -11.26 3.30 15.21
C ILE A 227 -11.24 2.06 14.28
N THR A 228 -10.43 1.06 14.62
CA THR A 228 -10.33 -0.22 13.91
C THR A 228 -11.65 -1.00 13.86
N ASP A 229 -12.51 -0.87 14.89
CA ASP A 229 -13.86 -1.47 14.91
C ASP A 229 -14.76 -0.90 13.80
N TYR A 230 -14.38 0.26 13.24
CA TYR A 230 -15.09 0.95 12.16
C TYR A 230 -14.36 0.89 10.81
N ALA A 231 -13.21 0.21 10.70
CA ALA A 231 -12.38 0.22 9.50
C ALA A 231 -13.14 -0.26 8.24
N GLU A 232 -13.94 -1.32 8.36
CA GLU A 232 -14.76 -1.84 7.25
C GLU A 232 -15.81 -0.81 6.80
N ARG A 233 -16.47 -0.18 7.77
CA ARG A 233 -17.49 0.84 7.49
C ARG A 233 -16.86 2.08 6.84
N LEU A 234 -15.71 2.53 7.33
CA LEU A 234 -14.95 3.63 6.75
C LEU A 234 -14.58 3.32 5.30
N LEU A 235 -14.04 2.12 5.04
CA LEU A 235 -13.64 1.69 3.69
C LEU A 235 -14.83 1.57 2.74
N LYS A 236 -15.91 0.91 3.17
CA LYS A 236 -17.12 0.72 2.36
C LYS A 236 -17.77 2.05 1.97
N ASN A 237 -17.75 3.03 2.87
CA ASN A 237 -18.40 4.32 2.63
C ASN A 237 -17.65 5.20 1.62
N LEU A 238 -16.37 4.96 1.35
CA LEU A 238 -15.63 5.70 0.32
C LEU A 238 -16.24 5.56 -1.09
N ASN A 239 -17.01 4.50 -1.35
CA ASN A 239 -17.57 4.21 -2.68
C ASN A 239 -18.65 5.20 -3.12
N TRP A 240 -19.43 5.76 -2.20
CA TRP A 240 -20.55 6.66 -2.52
C TRP A 240 -20.27 8.13 -2.19
N LEU A 241 -19.14 8.43 -1.55
CA LEU A 241 -18.74 9.80 -1.26
C LEU A 241 -18.37 10.56 -2.54
N ASP A 242 -18.90 11.77 -2.68
CA ASP A 242 -18.57 12.70 -3.76
C ASP A 242 -17.24 13.43 -3.47
N TRP A 243 -16.17 12.64 -3.36
CA TRP A 243 -14.81 13.08 -3.09
C TRP A 243 -13.90 12.73 -4.27
N SER A 244 -12.76 13.41 -4.39
CA SER A 244 -11.76 13.07 -5.41
C SER A 244 -11.21 11.65 -5.21
N GLU A 245 -10.92 10.96 -6.32
CA GLU A 245 -10.37 9.60 -6.28
C GLU A 245 -8.98 9.55 -5.61
N GLU A 246 -8.22 10.65 -5.67
CA GLU A 246 -6.95 10.78 -4.95
C GLU A 246 -7.15 10.66 -3.44
N VAL A 247 -8.08 11.43 -2.85
CA VAL A 247 -8.37 11.38 -1.42
C VAL A 247 -8.90 10.02 -1.02
N LYS A 248 -9.82 9.43 -1.80
CA LYS A 248 -10.32 8.07 -1.57
C LYS A 248 -9.19 7.04 -1.61
N THR A 249 -8.25 7.16 -2.53
CA THR A 249 -7.12 6.24 -2.68
C THR A 249 -6.17 6.34 -1.49
N ILE A 250 -5.85 7.56 -1.04
CA ILE A 250 -5.02 7.79 0.16
C ILE A 250 -5.69 7.13 1.39
N GLN A 251 -7.00 7.32 1.57
CA GLN A 251 -7.76 6.71 2.67
C GLN A 251 -7.80 5.18 2.59
N LYS A 252 -8.04 4.61 1.40
CA LYS A 252 -8.01 3.14 1.18
C LYS A 252 -6.65 2.55 1.54
N ASN A 253 -5.57 3.17 1.08
CA ASN A 253 -4.21 2.73 1.35
C ASN A 253 -3.85 2.87 2.83
N TRP A 254 -4.31 3.93 3.49
CA TRP A 254 -4.10 4.16 4.92
C TRP A 254 -4.82 3.11 5.79
N ILE A 255 -6.10 2.82 5.49
CA ILE A 255 -6.86 1.77 6.20
C ILE A 255 -6.21 0.40 5.96
N GLY A 256 -5.70 0.15 4.75
CA GLY A 256 -4.80 -0.99 4.49
C GLY A 256 -5.43 -2.37 4.72
N LYS A 257 -6.75 -2.51 4.51
CA LYS A 257 -7.45 -3.80 4.70
C LYS A 257 -6.78 -4.89 3.87
N SER A 258 -6.41 -5.98 4.53
CA SER A 258 -5.86 -7.17 3.89
C SER A 258 -6.60 -8.42 4.37
N GLU A 259 -7.01 -9.25 3.42
CA GLU A 259 -7.60 -10.56 3.66
C GLU A 259 -6.54 -11.62 3.37
N GLY A 260 -6.45 -12.63 4.24
CA GLY A 260 -5.41 -13.64 4.15
C GLY A 260 -5.73 -14.88 4.98
N VAL A 261 -4.70 -15.67 5.24
CA VAL A 261 -4.79 -16.88 6.06
C VAL A 261 -3.69 -16.90 7.10
N VAL A 262 -3.99 -17.53 8.24
CA VAL A 262 -2.99 -17.93 9.22
C VAL A 262 -2.59 -19.38 8.95
N ILE A 263 -1.29 -19.60 8.79
CA ILE A 263 -0.70 -20.91 8.51
C ILE A 263 0.15 -21.32 9.71
N GLN A 264 -0.02 -22.56 10.15
CA GLN A 264 0.72 -23.14 11.26
C GLN A 264 1.94 -23.91 10.77
N PHE A 265 3.13 -23.49 11.21
CA PHE A 265 4.40 -24.17 10.95
C PHE A 265 4.83 -24.92 12.21
N SER A 266 5.10 -26.23 12.06
CA SER A 266 5.69 -27.01 13.15
C SER A 266 7.17 -26.69 13.29
N MET A 267 7.66 -26.63 14.52
CA MET A 267 9.06 -26.29 14.79
C MET A 267 9.92 -27.55 14.90
N ASN A 268 11.13 -27.50 14.35
CA ASN A 268 12.18 -28.48 14.59
C ASN A 268 13.37 -27.83 15.32
N MET A 269 13.79 -28.42 16.43
CA MET A 269 14.82 -27.87 17.31
C MET A 269 15.95 -28.87 17.52
N SER A 270 17.19 -28.39 17.36
CA SER A 270 18.42 -29.19 17.44
C SER A 270 18.75 -29.73 18.84
N LYS A 271 18.14 -29.17 19.89
CA LYS A 271 18.24 -29.65 21.27
C LYS A 271 16.84 -29.85 21.84
N ASP A 272 16.39 -31.09 21.81
CA ASP A 272 15.27 -31.55 22.61
C ASP A 272 15.75 -31.57 24.08
N ILE A 273 15.77 -30.43 24.76
CA ILE A 273 15.99 -30.39 26.21
C ILE A 273 14.74 -30.96 26.87
N ARG A 274 14.62 -32.29 26.81
CA ARG A 274 13.80 -33.02 27.76
C ARG A 274 14.39 -32.71 29.13
N CYS A 275 13.63 -31.97 29.94
CA CYS A 275 13.94 -31.83 31.36
C CYS A 275 14.27 -33.24 31.90
N PRO A 276 15.48 -33.49 32.44
CA PRO A 276 15.84 -34.82 32.88
C PRO A 276 14.86 -35.25 33.96
N LYS A 277 14.14 -36.35 33.74
CA LYS A 277 13.38 -36.98 34.83
C LYS A 277 14.37 -37.31 35.94
N ASN A 278 14.16 -36.70 37.10
CA ASN A 278 14.74 -37.08 38.39
C ASN A 278 16.28 -37.15 38.48
N LYS A 279 16.95 -36.00 38.47
CA LYS A 279 18.13 -35.83 39.34
C LYS A 279 18.03 -34.48 40.06
N LYS A 280 17.87 -34.54 41.38
CA LYS A 280 18.02 -33.39 42.29
C LYS A 280 19.40 -32.77 42.05
N LEU A 281 19.47 -31.67 41.30
CA LEU A 281 20.59 -30.74 41.38
C LEU A 281 20.18 -29.63 42.34
N ASN A 282 20.80 -29.63 43.52
CA ASN A 282 20.74 -28.51 44.46
C ASN A 282 21.65 -27.41 43.92
N PHE A 283 21.08 -26.41 43.24
CA PHE A 283 21.75 -25.15 42.98
C PHE A 283 20.82 -24.02 43.44
N GLU A 284 21.23 -23.31 44.48
CA GLU A 284 20.53 -22.13 44.98
C GLU A 284 20.70 -20.98 43.99
N VAL A 285 19.65 -20.68 43.24
CA VAL A 285 19.52 -19.44 42.47
C VAL A 285 18.41 -18.61 43.09
N SER A 286 18.75 -17.89 44.15
CA SER A 286 17.87 -16.87 44.72
C SER A 286 17.77 -15.69 43.75
N LYS A 287 16.61 -15.59 43.05
CA LYS A 287 16.05 -14.47 42.25
C LYS A 287 15.70 -14.76 40.78
N PHE A 288 15.20 -15.95 40.45
CA PHE A 288 14.38 -16.11 39.25
C PHE A 288 13.18 -17.02 39.56
N ASN A 289 11.97 -16.47 39.51
CA ASN A 289 10.73 -17.24 39.63
C ASN A 289 10.56 -18.11 38.36
N PHE A 290 11.14 -19.29 38.36
CA PHE A 290 10.80 -20.35 37.40
C PHE A 290 9.54 -21.06 37.90
N LEU A 291 8.38 -20.68 37.35
CA LEU A 291 7.13 -21.41 37.59
C LEU A 291 7.13 -22.66 36.70
N PHE A 292 7.60 -23.78 37.24
CA PHE A 292 7.47 -25.10 36.58
C PHE A 292 6.03 -25.60 36.72
N PHE A 293 5.17 -25.27 35.76
CA PHE A 293 3.94 -26.03 35.54
C PHE A 293 4.18 -27.03 34.40
N GLY A 294 4.03 -28.32 34.71
CA GLY A 294 4.06 -29.39 33.71
C GLY A 294 2.95 -29.18 32.69
N HIS A 295 3.33 -28.85 31.45
CA HIS A 295 2.46 -28.95 30.29
C HIS A 295 2.96 -30.08 29.38
N ARG A 296 2.03 -30.99 29.08
CA ARG A 296 2.14 -31.96 27.98
C ARG A 296 2.53 -31.21 26.70
N MET A 297 3.47 -31.76 25.94
CA MET A 297 3.94 -31.26 24.65
C MET A 297 2.77 -30.90 23.72
N SER A 298 2.42 -29.61 23.63
CA SER A 298 1.89 -29.08 22.39
C SER A 298 3.03 -29.13 21.37
N LYS A 299 2.76 -29.58 20.14
CA LYS A 299 3.70 -29.34 19.04
C LYS A 299 4.01 -27.84 19.06
N ASP A 300 5.27 -27.46 19.18
CA ASP A 300 5.66 -26.06 19.07
C ASP A 300 5.28 -25.59 17.68
N ILE A 301 4.34 -24.65 17.64
CA ILE A 301 3.73 -24.11 16.42
C ILE A 301 4.09 -22.63 16.34
N LEU A 302 4.52 -22.19 15.16
CA LEU A 302 4.64 -20.80 14.80
C LEU A 302 3.51 -20.44 13.82
N GLU A 303 2.66 -19.49 14.19
CA GLU A 303 1.57 -19.00 13.35
C GLU A 303 2.06 -17.82 12.51
N VAL A 304 1.82 -17.86 11.20
CA VAL A 304 2.14 -16.76 10.28
C VAL A 304 0.93 -16.33 9.48
N PHE A 305 0.77 -15.02 9.30
CA PHE A 305 -0.26 -14.46 8.43
C PHE A 305 0.32 -14.20 7.03
N THR A 306 -0.45 -14.56 5.99
CA THR A 306 -0.11 -14.21 4.60
C THR A 306 -1.35 -13.90 3.78
N THR A 307 -1.21 -12.93 2.87
CA THR A 307 -2.21 -12.62 1.84
C THR A 307 -2.00 -13.41 0.54
N ARG A 308 -0.90 -14.19 0.46
CA ARG A 308 -0.50 -14.98 -0.71
C ARG A 308 -0.33 -16.48 -0.36
N PRO A 309 -1.41 -17.18 0.07
CA PRO A 309 -1.31 -18.60 0.37
C PRO A 309 -0.97 -19.48 -0.84
N ASP A 310 -1.24 -18.99 -2.05
CA ASP A 310 -0.86 -19.62 -3.32
C ASP A 310 0.66 -19.86 -3.40
N THR A 311 1.47 -19.03 -2.75
CA THR A 311 2.93 -19.09 -2.85
C THR A 311 3.61 -19.94 -1.76
N LEU A 312 2.85 -20.63 -0.90
CA LEU A 312 3.36 -21.40 0.25
C LEU A 312 4.44 -22.45 -0.11
N PHE A 313 4.36 -23.04 -1.30
CA PHE A 313 5.36 -24.02 -1.79
C PHE A 313 6.73 -23.41 -2.09
N GLY A 314 6.79 -22.07 -2.23
CA GLY A 314 8.00 -21.28 -2.46
C GLY A 314 8.59 -20.69 -1.20
N CYS A 315 7.96 -20.90 -0.04
CA CYS A 315 8.46 -20.45 1.26
C CYS A 315 9.80 -21.13 1.57
N SER A 316 10.86 -20.33 1.65
CA SER A 316 12.23 -20.81 1.82
C SER A 316 12.88 -20.41 3.14
N TYR A 317 12.28 -19.46 3.86
CA TYR A 317 12.61 -19.09 5.24
C TYR A 317 11.41 -18.40 5.90
N MET A 318 11.49 -18.20 7.20
CA MET A 318 10.49 -17.43 7.95
C MET A 318 11.17 -16.26 8.65
N VAL A 319 10.37 -15.24 8.96
CA VAL A 319 10.85 -14.06 9.68
C VAL A 319 9.90 -13.71 10.81
N VAL A 320 10.43 -13.52 12.01
CA VAL A 320 9.71 -13.05 13.19
C VAL A 320 10.16 -11.63 13.56
N CYS A 321 9.27 -10.82 14.12
CA CYS A 321 9.64 -9.51 14.63
C CYS A 321 10.56 -9.63 15.87
N PRO A 322 11.42 -8.63 16.14
CA PRO A 322 12.30 -8.61 17.32
C PRO A 322 11.59 -8.72 18.67
N GLU A 323 10.32 -8.35 18.73
CA GLU A 323 9.47 -8.41 19.92
C GLU A 323 8.70 -9.73 20.07
N HIS A 324 8.82 -10.66 19.13
CA HIS A 324 7.99 -11.87 19.08
C HIS A 324 8.32 -12.84 20.23
N GLU A 325 7.27 -13.34 20.91
CA GLU A 325 7.41 -14.21 22.10
C GLU A 325 8.16 -15.52 21.81
N SER A 326 8.09 -16.03 20.59
CA SER A 326 8.80 -17.26 20.18
C SER A 326 10.30 -17.21 20.42
N ILE A 327 10.92 -16.02 20.36
CA ILE A 327 12.36 -15.86 20.61
C ILE A 327 12.70 -16.24 22.06
N ILE A 328 11.84 -15.87 23.00
CA ILE A 328 12.00 -16.21 24.43
C ILE A 328 11.66 -17.68 24.64
N ASN A 329 10.57 -18.17 24.03
CA ASN A 329 10.13 -19.56 24.17
C ASN A 329 11.20 -20.56 23.69
N TYR A 330 11.92 -20.23 22.62
CA TYR A 330 12.95 -21.10 22.04
C TYR A 330 14.38 -20.76 22.46
N GLN A 331 14.58 -19.88 23.46
CA GLN A 331 15.89 -19.36 23.86
C GLN A 331 16.96 -20.44 24.09
N LEU A 332 16.57 -21.59 24.66
CA LEU A 332 17.49 -22.68 24.99
C LEU A 332 17.93 -23.49 23.76
N SER A 333 17.12 -23.45 22.71
CA SER A 333 17.37 -24.12 21.44
C SER A 333 18.17 -23.25 20.47
N ILE A 334 18.18 -21.93 20.68
CA ILE A 334 18.90 -20.95 19.85
C ILE A 334 20.38 -20.93 20.24
N THR A 335 21.25 -21.45 19.38
CA THR A 335 22.69 -21.56 19.67
C THR A 335 23.43 -20.23 19.62
N ASN A 336 22.90 -19.23 18.90
CA ASN A 336 23.47 -17.88 18.80
C ASN A 336 22.64 -16.82 19.54
N TYR A 337 22.02 -17.20 20.67
CA TYR A 337 21.08 -16.33 21.39
C TYR A 337 21.66 -14.96 21.77
N ALA A 338 22.94 -14.89 22.14
CA ALA A 338 23.60 -13.61 22.46
C ALA A 338 23.66 -12.64 21.26
N GLU A 339 23.85 -13.16 20.05
CA GLU A 339 23.83 -12.38 18.80
C GLU A 339 22.41 -11.86 18.51
N VAL A 340 21.42 -12.74 18.69
CA VAL A 340 19.99 -12.42 18.54
C VAL A 340 19.58 -11.31 19.51
N CYS A 341 19.94 -11.39 20.79
CA CYS A 341 19.67 -10.34 21.77
C CYS A 341 20.31 -8.99 21.37
N LYS A 342 21.57 -9.03 20.89
CA LYS A 342 22.26 -7.81 20.44
C LYS A 342 21.53 -7.16 19.25
N TYR A 343 21.02 -7.97 18.33
CA TYR A 343 20.23 -7.48 17.20
C TYR A 343 18.90 -6.89 17.65
N ILE A 344 18.17 -7.56 18.56
CA ILE A 344 16.90 -7.07 19.10
C ILE A 344 17.08 -5.70 19.77
N GLU A 345 18.13 -5.51 20.56
CA GLU A 345 18.43 -4.22 21.20
C GLU A 345 18.81 -3.12 20.20
N GLN A 346 19.32 -3.47 19.02
CA GLN A 346 19.53 -2.52 17.93
C GLN A 346 18.22 -2.20 17.20
N ALA A 347 17.39 -3.20 16.95
CA ALA A 347 16.11 -3.04 16.26
C ALA A 347 15.12 -2.20 17.05
N LYS A 348 15.06 -2.37 18.38
CA LYS A 348 14.22 -1.56 19.30
C LYS A 348 14.55 -0.06 19.29
N LYS A 349 15.74 0.34 18.81
CA LYS A 349 16.14 1.74 18.68
C LYS A 349 15.57 2.41 17.42
N LYS A 350 15.02 1.62 16.48
CA LYS A 350 14.41 2.10 15.25
C LYS A 350 12.91 2.34 15.46
N SER A 351 12.36 3.36 14.81
CA SER A 351 10.90 3.55 14.76
C SER A 351 10.24 2.53 13.81
N GLU A 352 8.92 2.35 13.90
CA GLU A 352 8.17 1.48 12.97
C GLU A 352 8.25 2.00 11.53
N LEU A 353 8.22 3.32 11.34
CA LEU A 353 8.44 3.95 10.04
C LEU A 353 9.86 3.68 9.49
N ASP A 354 10.88 3.62 10.35
CA ASP A 354 12.23 3.23 9.94
C ASP A 354 12.31 1.75 9.55
N ARG A 355 11.49 0.92 10.19
CA ARG A 355 11.41 -0.53 9.95
C ARG A 355 10.68 -0.86 8.65
N THR A 356 9.66 -0.08 8.29
CA THR A 356 8.85 -0.27 7.07
C THR A 356 9.43 0.39 5.83
N ASP A 357 10.49 1.19 5.96
CA ASP A 357 11.13 1.84 4.84
C ASP A 357 11.70 0.82 3.82
N LEU A 358 11.19 0.89 2.58
CA LEU A 358 11.60 0.02 1.48
C LEU A 358 13.03 0.31 1.01
N ASN A 359 13.53 1.54 1.23
CA ASN A 359 14.85 1.97 0.75
C ASN A 359 16.01 1.65 1.71
N LYS A 360 15.72 1.15 2.93
CA LYS A 360 16.75 0.80 3.91
C LYS A 360 17.23 -0.64 3.74
N ASP A 361 18.53 -0.85 3.98
CA ASP A 361 19.15 -2.17 3.99
C ASP A 361 18.40 -3.11 4.94
N LYS A 362 17.79 -4.17 4.39
CA LYS A 362 17.09 -5.18 5.20
C LYS A 362 18.13 -5.94 6.03
N THR A 363 17.93 -6.01 7.34
CA THR A 363 18.85 -6.69 8.26
C THR A 363 18.11 -7.78 9.01
N GLY A 364 18.83 -8.79 9.46
CA GLY A 364 18.29 -9.87 10.27
C GLY A 364 19.38 -10.83 10.75
N VAL A 365 19.03 -11.65 11.74
CA VAL A 365 19.88 -12.68 12.32
C VAL A 365 19.10 -13.99 12.32
N GLU A 366 19.73 -15.07 11.85
CA GLU A 366 19.14 -16.41 11.89
C GLU A 366 19.06 -16.92 13.34
N LEU A 367 17.96 -17.56 13.71
CA LEU A 367 17.78 -18.29 14.95
C LEU A 367 18.43 -19.68 14.85
N LYS A 368 19.77 -19.74 14.88
CA LYS A 368 20.52 -20.98 14.65
C LYS A 368 20.10 -22.06 15.66
N GLY A 369 19.83 -23.27 15.17
CA GLY A 369 19.37 -24.39 15.98
C GLY A 369 17.85 -24.53 16.11
N VAL A 370 17.10 -23.58 15.55
CA VAL A 370 15.64 -23.59 15.46
C VAL A 370 15.22 -23.42 14.00
N LYS A 371 14.44 -24.37 13.48
CA LYS A 371 13.90 -24.33 12.12
C LYS A 371 12.39 -24.54 12.16
N ALA A 372 11.71 -24.10 11.11
CA ALA A 372 10.32 -24.46 10.87
C ALA A 372 10.22 -25.56 9.80
N ILE A 373 9.16 -26.34 9.86
CA ILE A 373 8.82 -27.35 8.86
C ILE A 373 7.70 -26.80 8.01
N ASN A 374 7.96 -26.62 6.72
CA ASN A 374 6.94 -26.17 5.79
C ASN A 374 5.82 -27.24 5.70
N PRO A 375 4.55 -26.86 5.94
CA PRO A 375 3.47 -27.83 6.10
C PRO A 375 3.14 -28.59 4.82
N VAL A 376 3.43 -28.05 3.64
CA VAL A 376 3.07 -28.65 2.35
C VAL A 376 4.16 -29.52 1.72
N ASN A 377 5.42 -29.13 1.82
CA ASN A 377 6.54 -29.88 1.20
C ASN A 377 7.43 -30.60 2.23
N LYS A 378 7.20 -30.37 3.54
CA LYS A 378 7.97 -30.93 4.66
C LYS A 378 9.46 -30.53 4.68
N GLU A 379 9.87 -29.55 3.87
CA GLU A 379 11.22 -29.00 3.90
C GLU A 379 11.43 -28.24 5.22
N GLU A 380 12.62 -28.39 5.80
CA GLU A 380 13.06 -27.54 6.91
C GLU A 380 13.52 -26.19 6.37
N ILE A 381 12.99 -25.13 6.95
CA ILE A 381 13.32 -23.76 6.57
C ILE A 381 13.86 -22.98 7.79
N PRO A 382 14.91 -22.16 7.61
CA PRO A 382 15.47 -21.36 8.68
C PRO A 382 14.52 -20.24 9.10
N ILE A 383 14.66 -19.80 10.35
CA ILE A 383 13.88 -18.69 10.91
C ILE A 383 14.83 -17.55 11.23
N PHE A 384 14.47 -16.35 10.80
CA PHE A 384 15.21 -15.12 11.06
C PHE A 384 14.43 -14.23 12.02
N VAL A 385 15.14 -13.47 12.84
CA VAL A 385 14.62 -12.24 13.42
C VAL A 385 15.00 -11.08 12.52
N ALA A 386 14.04 -10.26 12.10
CA ALA A 386 14.30 -9.08 11.29
C ALA A 386 13.38 -7.92 11.64
N ASP A 387 13.90 -6.71 11.51
CA ASP A 387 13.21 -5.48 11.90
C ASP A 387 12.11 -5.06 10.92
N TYR A 388 12.12 -5.53 9.67
CA TYR A 388 11.06 -5.20 8.71
C TYR A 388 9.71 -5.90 8.95
N VAL A 389 9.67 -6.89 9.86
CA VAL A 389 8.43 -7.51 10.33
C VAL A 389 7.96 -6.77 11.57
N LEU A 390 6.71 -6.30 11.58
CA LEU A 390 6.13 -5.51 12.66
C LEU A 390 5.32 -6.38 13.62
N PRO A 391 5.34 -6.11 14.94
CA PRO A 391 4.58 -6.88 15.92
C PRO A 391 3.07 -6.74 15.76
N ASP A 392 2.58 -5.56 15.38
CA ASP A 392 1.15 -5.27 15.26
C ASP A 392 0.55 -5.64 13.88
N TYR A 393 1.35 -6.22 12.98
CA TYR A 393 0.88 -6.69 11.67
C TYR A 393 0.77 -8.22 11.63
N GLY A 394 -0.45 -8.72 11.39
CA GLY A 394 -0.73 -10.15 11.35
C GLY A 394 -0.42 -10.81 12.71
N THR A 395 0.45 -11.82 12.71
CA THR A 395 0.88 -12.54 13.93
C THR A 395 2.23 -12.06 14.46
N GLY A 396 2.84 -11.03 13.86
CA GLY A 396 4.23 -10.65 14.14
C GLY A 396 5.27 -11.61 13.55
N ALA A 397 4.83 -12.55 12.70
CA ALA A 397 5.65 -13.50 11.98
C ALA A 397 5.14 -13.71 10.55
N ILE A 398 6.05 -13.87 9.59
CA ILE A 398 5.73 -14.08 8.17
C ILE A 398 6.43 -15.31 7.61
N MET A 399 5.78 -15.94 6.62
CA MET A 399 6.47 -16.83 5.69
C MET A 399 7.12 -15.96 4.60
N ALA A 400 8.39 -16.23 4.28
CA ALA A 400 9.09 -15.47 3.26
C ALA A 400 9.16 -16.25 1.95
N VAL A 401 8.69 -15.63 0.87
CA VAL A 401 8.62 -16.25 -0.46
C VAL A 401 9.36 -15.37 -1.48
N PRO A 402 10.70 -15.47 -1.56
CA PRO A 402 11.54 -14.54 -2.31
C PRO A 402 11.17 -14.37 -3.78
N ALA A 403 10.68 -15.42 -4.44
CA ALA A 403 10.33 -15.31 -5.85
C ALA A 403 9.08 -14.43 -6.10
N HIS A 404 8.30 -14.11 -5.06
CA HIS A 404 6.98 -13.49 -5.17
C HIS A 404 6.70 -12.37 -4.15
N ASP A 405 7.71 -11.94 -3.39
CA ASP A 405 7.70 -10.73 -2.55
C ASP A 405 9.05 -10.02 -2.66
N GLU A 406 9.05 -8.74 -3.04
CA GLU A 406 10.26 -7.95 -3.28
C GLU A 406 11.12 -7.80 -2.02
N ARG A 407 10.50 -7.66 -0.84
CA ARG A 407 11.25 -7.50 0.43
C ARG A 407 11.96 -8.81 0.77
N ASP A 408 11.27 -9.92 0.58
CA ASP A 408 11.83 -11.25 0.81
C ASP A 408 12.92 -11.60 -0.21
N PHE A 409 12.80 -11.09 -1.44
CA PHE A 409 13.77 -11.25 -2.51
C PHE A 409 15.10 -10.57 -2.20
N GLU A 410 15.06 -9.29 -1.82
CA GLU A 410 16.25 -8.53 -1.46
C GLU A 410 16.93 -9.10 -0.21
N PHE A 411 16.13 -9.53 0.78
CA PHE A 411 16.65 -10.23 1.96
C PHE A 411 17.29 -11.58 1.57
N ALA A 412 16.64 -12.37 0.70
CA ALA A 412 17.19 -13.65 0.24
C ALA A 412 18.50 -13.47 -0.55
N LYS A 413 18.59 -12.47 -1.44
CA LYS A 413 19.83 -12.14 -2.15
C LYS A 413 20.96 -11.80 -1.17
N LYS A 414 20.68 -10.97 -0.17
CA LYS A 414 21.68 -10.55 0.83
C LYS A 414 22.20 -11.73 1.67
N TYR A 415 21.30 -12.60 2.12
CA TYR A 415 21.63 -13.74 2.98
C TYR A 415 21.88 -15.04 2.21
N ARG A 416 21.90 -15.00 0.87
CA ARG A 416 22.09 -16.14 -0.04
C ARG A 416 21.12 -17.30 0.25
N LEU A 417 19.86 -16.96 0.49
CA LEU A 417 18.79 -17.91 0.77
C LEU A 417 18.19 -18.46 -0.53
N LYS A 418 17.58 -19.66 -0.46
CA LYS A 418 16.96 -20.33 -1.60
C LYS A 418 15.82 -19.47 -2.15
N ILE A 419 15.80 -19.26 -3.46
CA ILE A 419 14.73 -18.57 -4.18
C ILE A 419 14.04 -19.62 -5.05
N LYS A 420 12.77 -19.91 -4.77
CA LYS A 420 11.99 -20.93 -5.48
C LYS A 420 10.76 -20.29 -6.11
N GLU A 421 10.73 -20.27 -7.44
CA GLU A 421 9.57 -19.81 -8.20
C GLU A 421 8.45 -20.85 -8.13
N VAL A 422 7.28 -20.41 -7.72
CA VAL A 422 6.06 -21.23 -7.62
C VAL A 422 4.86 -20.59 -8.31
N VAL A 423 4.98 -19.37 -8.82
CA VAL A 423 3.98 -18.72 -9.67
C VAL A 423 4.67 -18.27 -10.96
N ALA A 424 4.22 -18.80 -12.08
CA ALA A 424 4.67 -18.39 -13.40
C ALA A 424 3.72 -17.32 -13.98
N PRO A 425 4.23 -16.31 -14.71
CA PRO A 425 3.39 -15.35 -15.40
C PRO A 425 2.44 -16.04 -16.38
N PHE A 426 1.17 -15.64 -16.36
CA PHE A 426 0.13 -16.21 -17.22
C PHE A 426 -0.74 -15.12 -17.84
N LEU A 427 -0.88 -15.14 -19.16
CA LEU A 427 -1.81 -14.28 -19.89
C LEU A 427 -2.97 -15.12 -20.43
N ARG A 428 -4.20 -14.68 -20.15
CA ARG A 428 -5.40 -15.24 -20.80
C ARG A 428 -6.00 -14.20 -21.73
N ASP A 429 -6.02 -14.49 -23.02
CA ASP A 429 -6.55 -13.59 -24.04
C ASP A 429 -7.69 -14.27 -24.80
N ASN A 430 -8.90 -14.08 -24.28
CA ASN A 430 -10.18 -14.45 -24.91
C ASN A 430 -10.24 -15.83 -25.61
N PRO A 431 -9.90 -16.94 -24.94
CA PRO A 431 -10.09 -18.28 -25.51
C PRO A 431 -11.58 -18.58 -25.74
N ARG A 432 -11.90 -19.23 -26.85
CA ARG A 432 -13.27 -19.60 -27.21
C ARG A 432 -13.73 -20.88 -26.51
N LYS A 433 -14.84 -20.84 -25.77
CA LYS A 433 -15.32 -21.99 -24.99
C LYS A 433 -15.71 -23.21 -25.83
N ASP A 434 -16.09 -22.98 -27.09
CA ASP A 434 -16.52 -23.99 -28.06
C ASP A 434 -15.36 -24.65 -28.84
N LYS A 435 -14.10 -24.26 -28.56
CA LYS A 435 -12.93 -24.73 -29.31
C LYS A 435 -11.99 -25.57 -28.44
N GLU A 436 -11.43 -26.62 -29.03
CA GLU A 436 -10.38 -27.40 -28.41
C GLU A 436 -9.11 -26.56 -28.21
N THR A 437 -8.40 -26.86 -27.12
CA THR A 437 -7.18 -26.15 -26.72
C THR A 437 -5.97 -27.01 -27.00
N GLU A 438 -5.16 -26.56 -27.94
CA GLU A 438 -3.92 -27.21 -28.32
C GLU A 438 -2.78 -26.74 -27.41
N LYS A 439 -2.06 -27.68 -26.79
CA LYS A 439 -0.87 -27.36 -25.98
C LYS A 439 0.35 -27.22 -26.89
N ARG A 440 1.09 -26.13 -26.75
CA ARG A 440 2.27 -25.84 -27.56
C ARG A 440 3.43 -25.38 -26.69
N ASP A 441 4.57 -26.05 -26.82
CA ASP A 441 5.84 -25.55 -26.31
C ASP A 441 6.43 -24.57 -27.35
N VAL A 442 6.81 -23.38 -26.88
CA VAL A 442 7.27 -22.27 -27.71
C VAL A 442 8.63 -21.81 -27.22
N VAL A 443 9.55 -21.56 -28.16
CA VAL A 443 10.86 -20.99 -27.85
C VAL A 443 11.01 -19.63 -28.52
N THR A 444 11.55 -18.67 -27.76
CA THR A 444 11.88 -17.33 -28.23
C THR A 444 13.37 -17.10 -28.07
N ALA A 445 14.03 -16.69 -29.16
CA ALA A 445 15.46 -16.42 -29.19
C ALA A 445 15.73 -14.92 -29.09
N ILE A 446 16.43 -14.50 -28.04
CA ILE A 446 16.95 -13.13 -27.90
C ILE A 446 18.39 -13.15 -28.41
N VAL A 447 18.63 -12.60 -29.61
CA VAL A 447 19.96 -12.62 -30.23
C VAL A 447 20.61 -11.24 -30.07
N LYS A 448 21.75 -11.19 -29.39
CA LYS A 448 22.57 -9.99 -29.20
C LYS A 448 23.67 -9.92 -30.25
N ASN A 449 23.85 -8.77 -30.89
CA ASN A 449 25.07 -8.45 -31.62
C ASN A 449 26.07 -7.77 -30.67
N PRO A 450 27.20 -8.43 -30.34
CA PRO A 450 28.16 -7.88 -29.39
C PRO A 450 28.95 -6.68 -29.94
N GLN A 451 29.03 -6.50 -31.27
CA GLN A 451 29.86 -5.45 -31.88
C GLN A 451 29.28 -4.05 -31.70
N ASN A 452 27.95 -3.92 -31.73
CA ASN A 452 27.24 -2.64 -31.67
C ASN A 452 26.16 -2.58 -30.57
N ASN A 453 26.07 -3.61 -29.73
CA ASN A 453 25.10 -3.73 -28.64
C ASN A 453 23.64 -3.57 -29.10
N THR A 454 23.30 -4.21 -30.21
CA THR A 454 21.94 -4.29 -30.76
C THR A 454 21.35 -5.68 -30.61
N PHE A 455 20.03 -5.78 -30.69
CA PHE A 455 19.28 -7.02 -30.55
C PHE A 455 18.42 -7.29 -31.78
N LEU A 456 18.41 -8.54 -32.23
CA LEU A 456 17.67 -8.96 -33.41
C LEU A 456 16.19 -9.08 -33.06
N CYS A 457 15.37 -8.25 -33.69
CA CYS A 457 13.92 -8.24 -33.54
C CYS A 457 13.25 -8.45 -34.90
N LEU A 458 11.98 -8.84 -34.85
CA LEU A 458 11.08 -9.00 -35.98
C LEU A 458 10.02 -7.91 -35.95
N ASN A 459 9.81 -7.27 -37.09
CA ASN A 459 8.60 -6.51 -37.36
C ASN A 459 7.69 -7.36 -38.24
N TRP A 460 6.48 -7.66 -37.78
CA TRP A 460 5.54 -8.49 -38.52
C TRP A 460 4.81 -7.63 -39.57
N ASN A 461 4.69 -8.14 -40.79
CA ASN A 461 3.96 -7.44 -41.86
C ASN A 461 2.46 -7.75 -41.84
N THR A 462 2.09 -8.88 -41.23
CA THR A 462 0.71 -9.41 -41.19
C THR A 462 -0.06 -9.01 -39.94
N THR A 463 0.64 -8.50 -38.93
CA THR A 463 0.09 -8.05 -37.64
C THR A 463 0.90 -6.84 -37.18
N GLU A 464 0.41 -6.09 -36.18
CA GLU A 464 1.19 -4.99 -35.58
C GLU A 464 2.30 -5.49 -34.63
N TRP A 465 2.60 -6.79 -34.60
CA TRP A 465 3.53 -7.35 -33.63
C TRP A 465 4.97 -6.95 -33.91
N GLN A 466 5.65 -6.61 -32.82
CA GLN A 466 7.07 -6.32 -32.78
C GLN A 466 7.66 -7.24 -31.70
N SER A 467 8.47 -8.21 -32.13
CA SER A 467 8.84 -9.36 -31.30
C SER A 467 10.29 -9.78 -31.48
N PHE A 468 10.77 -10.69 -30.67
CA PHE A 468 11.94 -11.53 -30.95
C PHE A 468 11.56 -12.72 -31.84
N PRO A 469 12.53 -13.32 -32.55
CA PRO A 469 12.35 -14.58 -33.26
C PRO A 469 11.73 -15.66 -32.36
N THR A 470 10.63 -16.27 -32.80
CA THR A 470 9.79 -17.13 -31.96
C THR A 470 9.09 -18.21 -32.75
N GLY A 471 9.25 -19.48 -32.33
CA GLY A 471 8.52 -20.57 -32.95
C GLY A 471 8.33 -21.79 -32.05
N TYR A 472 7.81 -22.85 -32.65
CA TYR A 472 7.36 -24.03 -31.91
C TYR A 472 8.51 -25.01 -31.68
N ILE A 473 8.48 -25.65 -30.50
CA ILE A 473 9.35 -26.78 -30.21
C ILE A 473 8.61 -28.02 -30.72
N GLU A 474 9.18 -28.67 -31.75
CA GLU A 474 8.64 -29.91 -32.31
C GLU A 474 9.36 -31.14 -31.75
N LYS A 475 10.33 -31.69 -32.48
CA LYS A 475 11.11 -32.88 -32.08
C LYS A 475 12.52 -32.55 -31.58
N ASP A 476 12.94 -31.30 -31.72
CA ASP A 476 14.30 -30.85 -31.44
C ASP A 476 14.47 -30.46 -29.97
N ASP A 477 15.71 -30.45 -29.48
CA ASP A 477 16.02 -29.83 -28.20
C ASP A 477 15.81 -28.30 -28.25
N LEU A 478 15.69 -27.69 -27.07
CA LEU A 478 15.35 -26.28 -26.92
C LEU A 478 16.30 -25.32 -27.67
N ILE A 479 17.60 -25.63 -27.67
CA ILE A 479 18.61 -24.77 -28.29
C ILE A 479 18.54 -24.90 -29.81
N THR A 480 18.42 -26.14 -30.30
CA THR A 480 18.31 -26.41 -31.74
C THR A 480 17.04 -25.79 -32.33
N ALA A 481 15.89 -25.92 -31.65
CA ALA A 481 14.65 -25.29 -32.07
C ALA A 481 14.81 -23.76 -32.20
N ALA A 482 15.40 -23.10 -31.19
CA ALA A 482 15.62 -21.65 -31.24
C ALA A 482 16.55 -21.21 -32.37
N LYS A 483 17.62 -21.98 -32.65
CA LYS A 483 18.54 -21.70 -33.76
C LYS A 483 17.85 -21.82 -35.11
N ARG A 484 17.03 -22.87 -35.29
CA ARG A 484 16.23 -23.08 -36.50
C ARG A 484 15.29 -21.92 -36.77
N GLU A 485 14.53 -21.48 -35.76
CA GLU A 485 13.59 -20.34 -35.91
C GLU A 485 14.33 -19.04 -36.26
N VAL A 486 15.49 -18.77 -35.65
CA VAL A 486 16.30 -17.60 -36.04
C VAL A 486 16.76 -17.71 -37.49
N GLU A 487 17.26 -18.86 -37.92
CA GLU A 487 17.72 -19.06 -39.30
C GLU A 487 16.56 -18.93 -40.31
N GLU A 488 15.40 -19.52 -40.02
CA GLU A 488 14.22 -19.50 -40.89
C GLU A 488 13.60 -18.09 -41.00
N GLU A 489 13.44 -17.38 -39.87
CA GLU A 489 12.75 -16.07 -39.83
C GLU A 489 13.68 -14.90 -40.22
N THR A 490 14.99 -15.02 -39.99
CA THR A 490 15.95 -13.89 -40.13
C THR A 490 17.11 -14.15 -41.07
N GLY A 491 17.37 -15.42 -41.40
CA GLY A 491 18.49 -15.86 -42.20
C GLY A 491 19.79 -16.04 -41.41
N TYR A 492 19.94 -15.54 -40.18
CA TYR A 492 21.23 -15.65 -39.47
C TYR A 492 21.50 -17.07 -38.98
N LYS A 493 22.64 -17.65 -39.38
CA LYS A 493 23.01 -19.04 -39.04
C LYS A 493 23.84 -19.15 -37.76
N ASN A 494 24.84 -18.28 -37.65
CA ASN A 494 25.94 -18.46 -36.71
C ASN A 494 25.66 -17.70 -35.41
N ILE A 495 24.88 -18.33 -34.54
CA ILE A 495 24.58 -17.83 -33.19
C ILE A 495 25.04 -18.80 -32.11
N LYS A 496 25.64 -18.25 -31.05
CA LYS A 496 26.15 -18.98 -29.89
C LYS A 496 25.18 -18.89 -28.73
N PHE A 497 24.79 -20.03 -28.16
CA PHE A 497 23.94 -20.06 -26.97
C PHE A 497 24.71 -19.54 -25.75
N ILE A 498 24.08 -18.66 -24.97
CA ILE A 498 24.65 -18.08 -23.75
C ILE A 498 23.96 -18.64 -22.50
N LYS A 499 22.65 -18.45 -22.38
CA LYS A 499 21.86 -18.91 -21.21
C LYS A 499 20.36 -18.89 -21.50
N GLN A 500 19.60 -19.62 -20.71
CA GLN A 500 18.16 -19.45 -20.61
C GLN A 500 17.82 -18.23 -19.74
N ILE A 501 16.79 -17.47 -20.11
CA ILE A 501 16.34 -16.27 -19.42
C ILE A 501 15.09 -16.58 -18.61
N GLY A 502 15.23 -16.57 -17.28
CA GLY A 502 14.15 -16.81 -16.34
C GLY A 502 13.49 -18.20 -16.48
N ASN A 503 12.39 -18.36 -15.75
CA ASN A 503 11.50 -19.50 -15.88
C ASN A 503 10.41 -19.26 -16.91
N SER A 504 9.67 -20.33 -17.20
CA SER A 504 8.63 -20.36 -18.22
C SER A 504 7.52 -19.33 -18.03
N ILE A 505 7.04 -18.78 -19.14
CA ILE A 505 5.85 -17.92 -19.20
C ILE A 505 4.74 -18.68 -19.92
N TYR A 506 3.50 -18.51 -19.50
CA TYR A 506 2.36 -19.22 -20.07
C TYR A 506 1.36 -18.24 -20.69
N ALA A 507 0.67 -18.67 -21.74
CA ALA A 507 -0.48 -17.93 -22.24
C ALA A 507 -1.56 -18.87 -22.79
N GLU A 508 -2.82 -18.47 -22.67
CA GLU A 508 -3.97 -19.12 -23.30
C GLU A 508 -4.72 -18.12 -24.19
N PHE A 509 -4.78 -18.37 -25.49
CA PHE A 509 -5.40 -17.45 -26.45
C PHE A 509 -6.02 -18.16 -27.65
N TYR A 510 -6.98 -17.51 -28.31
CA TYR A 510 -7.61 -18.01 -29.54
C TYR A 510 -6.82 -17.56 -30.77
N ARG A 511 -6.55 -18.48 -31.72
CA ARG A 511 -5.93 -18.17 -33.02
C ARG A 511 -7.00 -18.10 -34.11
N PRO A 512 -7.36 -16.91 -34.63
CA PRO A 512 -8.39 -16.79 -35.66
C PRO A 512 -8.06 -17.54 -36.95
N HIS A 513 -6.79 -17.51 -37.36
CA HIS A 513 -6.32 -18.12 -38.61
C HIS A 513 -6.27 -19.66 -38.58
N LYS A 514 -6.35 -20.29 -37.40
CA LYS A 514 -6.35 -21.75 -37.20
C LYS A 514 -7.61 -22.25 -36.49
N ASP A 515 -8.56 -21.37 -36.23
CA ASP A 515 -9.82 -21.63 -35.53
C ASP A 515 -9.69 -22.56 -34.30
N SER A 516 -8.67 -22.32 -33.48
CA SER A 516 -8.34 -23.17 -32.31
C SER A 516 -7.82 -22.32 -31.15
N ASN A 517 -8.04 -22.79 -29.91
CA ASN A 517 -7.37 -22.22 -28.75
C ASN A 517 -5.96 -22.81 -28.64
N VAL A 518 -5.04 -22.02 -28.11
CA VAL A 518 -3.67 -22.45 -27.80
C VAL A 518 -3.38 -22.21 -26.34
N TYR A 519 -2.81 -23.21 -25.70
CA TYR A 519 -2.13 -23.08 -24.42
C TYR A 519 -0.62 -23.14 -24.67
N ALA A 520 0.02 -21.99 -24.69
CA ALA A 520 1.42 -21.82 -25.03
C ALA A 520 2.31 -21.78 -23.78
N HIS A 521 3.42 -22.50 -23.83
CA HIS A 521 4.44 -22.56 -22.81
C HIS A 521 5.75 -22.00 -23.38
N PHE A 522 6.06 -20.75 -23.05
CA PHE A 522 7.17 -19.99 -23.62
C PHE A 522 8.46 -20.15 -22.82
N LYS A 523 9.55 -20.41 -23.53
CA LYS A 523 10.92 -20.47 -23.03
C LYS A 523 11.79 -19.45 -23.76
N TYR A 524 12.64 -18.75 -23.04
CA TYR A 524 13.45 -17.66 -23.58
C TYR A 524 14.92 -18.00 -23.50
N LEU A 525 15.63 -17.91 -24.63
CA LEU A 525 17.05 -18.18 -24.71
C LEU A 525 17.82 -16.94 -25.18
N LEU A 526 18.95 -16.65 -24.55
CA LEU A 526 19.89 -15.62 -25.00
C LEU A 526 20.97 -16.25 -25.87
N PHE A 527 21.19 -15.64 -27.02
CA PHE A 527 22.25 -15.97 -27.96
C PHE A 527 23.11 -14.74 -28.27
N GLU A 528 24.35 -14.98 -28.70
CA GLU A 528 25.23 -13.96 -29.29
C GLU A 528 25.50 -14.29 -30.76
N LEU A 529 25.45 -13.27 -31.61
CA LEU A 529 25.81 -13.38 -33.02
C LEU A 529 27.32 -13.57 -33.16
N GLU A 530 27.75 -14.63 -33.85
CA GLU A 530 29.18 -14.89 -34.12
C GLU A 530 29.63 -14.19 -35.40
N ASN A 531 28.81 -14.24 -36.46
CA ASN A 531 29.05 -13.55 -37.72
C ASN A 531 27.74 -13.26 -38.46
N GLU A 532 27.80 -12.45 -39.52
CA GLU A 532 26.63 -12.01 -40.29
C GLU A 532 26.29 -12.92 -41.48
N GLU A 533 26.79 -14.16 -41.54
CA GLU A 533 26.44 -15.10 -42.59
C GLU A 533 24.94 -15.41 -42.59
N ARG A 534 24.32 -15.40 -43.79
CA ARG A 534 22.88 -15.61 -43.94
C ARG A 534 22.52 -16.81 -44.82
N ALA A 535 21.48 -17.53 -44.41
CA ALA A 535 20.74 -18.50 -45.22
C ALA A 535 19.75 -17.79 -46.14
N GLU A 536 19.33 -18.48 -47.20
CA GLU A 536 18.26 -17.99 -48.05
C GLU A 536 16.91 -18.13 -47.34
N ILE A 537 16.28 -17.01 -47.05
CA ILE A 537 14.94 -16.96 -46.43
C ILE A 537 13.88 -17.23 -47.51
N SER A 538 12.93 -18.11 -47.22
CA SER A 538 11.83 -18.45 -48.14
C SER A 538 10.96 -17.22 -48.46
N GLN A 539 10.28 -17.23 -49.61
CA GLN A 539 9.37 -16.12 -49.97
C GLN A 539 8.23 -15.92 -48.96
N LYS A 540 7.77 -17.01 -48.33
CA LYS A 540 6.72 -17.00 -47.31
C LYS A 540 7.19 -16.31 -46.01
N GLU A 541 8.43 -16.51 -45.62
CA GLU A 541 9.01 -15.87 -44.43
C GLU A 541 9.31 -14.38 -44.71
N LYS A 542 9.90 -14.07 -45.88
CA LYS A 542 10.14 -12.68 -46.33
C LYS A 542 8.87 -11.82 -46.39
N SER A 543 7.72 -12.41 -46.71
CA SER A 543 6.45 -11.68 -46.75
C SER A 543 5.85 -11.46 -45.36
N GLN A 544 6.18 -12.30 -44.38
CA GLN A 544 5.66 -12.22 -43.02
C GLN A 544 6.52 -11.37 -42.08
N TYR A 545 7.85 -11.40 -42.24
CA TYR A 545 8.78 -10.83 -41.27
C TYR A 545 9.74 -9.85 -41.90
N LYS A 546 10.08 -8.80 -41.15
CA LYS A 546 11.24 -7.95 -41.40
C LYS A 546 12.16 -7.97 -40.19
N ALA A 547 13.31 -8.64 -40.34
CA ALA A 547 14.35 -8.64 -39.33
C ALA A 547 15.01 -7.26 -39.20
N VAL A 548 15.11 -6.75 -37.98
CA VAL A 548 15.66 -5.43 -37.64
C VAL A 548 16.54 -5.50 -36.41
N TRP A 549 17.70 -4.84 -36.46
CA TRP A 549 18.56 -4.65 -35.30
C TRP A 549 18.10 -3.43 -34.51
N VAL A 550 17.82 -3.63 -33.22
CA VAL A 550 17.31 -2.60 -32.33
C VAL A 550 18.33 -2.35 -31.22
N GLU A 551 18.70 -1.09 -30.99
CA GLU A 551 19.57 -0.71 -29.87
C GLU A 551 18.96 -1.15 -28.53
N GLU A 552 19.77 -1.67 -27.60
CA GLU A 552 19.32 -2.16 -26.29
C GLU A 552 18.31 -1.23 -25.58
N LYS A 553 18.58 0.08 -25.58
CA LYS A 553 17.74 1.10 -24.93
C LYS A 553 16.34 1.25 -25.56
N LYS A 554 16.20 0.88 -26.83
CA LYS A 554 14.96 0.98 -27.62
C LYS A 554 14.17 -0.32 -27.66
N VAL A 555 14.76 -1.45 -27.26
CA VAL A 555 14.10 -2.77 -27.33
C VAL A 555 12.81 -2.80 -26.50
N ASN A 556 12.81 -2.25 -25.28
CA ASN A 556 11.62 -2.25 -24.41
C ASN A 556 10.44 -1.46 -25.01
N SER A 557 10.72 -0.39 -25.75
CA SER A 557 9.71 0.39 -26.47
C SER A 557 9.33 -0.20 -27.82
N PHE A 558 10.26 -0.95 -28.45
CA PHE A 558 10.03 -1.60 -29.73
C PHE A 558 9.15 -2.84 -29.56
N ILE A 559 9.46 -3.74 -28.63
CA ILE A 559 8.66 -4.95 -28.46
C ILE A 559 7.30 -4.59 -27.89
N ASN A 560 6.23 -5.14 -28.46
CA ASN A 560 4.87 -4.95 -27.96
C ASN A 560 4.20 -6.24 -27.46
N VAL A 561 4.86 -7.39 -27.60
CA VAL A 561 4.38 -8.67 -27.06
C VAL A 561 4.64 -8.78 -25.55
N TRP A 562 3.58 -8.94 -24.75
CA TRP A 562 3.61 -8.87 -23.29
C TRP A 562 4.61 -9.83 -22.61
N ASN A 563 4.57 -11.10 -22.97
CA ASN A 563 5.45 -12.13 -22.39
C ASN A 563 6.93 -11.86 -22.70
N GLN A 564 7.23 -11.37 -23.90
CA GLN A 564 8.59 -11.01 -24.29
C GLN A 564 9.12 -9.78 -23.54
N LYS A 565 8.25 -8.82 -23.18
CA LYS A 565 8.63 -7.69 -22.30
C LYS A 565 9.07 -8.17 -20.91
N ILE A 566 8.43 -9.21 -20.37
CA ILE A 566 8.81 -9.79 -19.08
C ILE A 566 10.20 -10.44 -19.18
N ALA A 567 10.44 -11.24 -20.22
CA ALA A 567 11.74 -11.85 -20.47
C ALA A 567 12.83 -10.80 -20.69
N TRP A 568 12.54 -9.73 -21.44
CA TRP A 568 13.45 -8.60 -21.63
C TRP A 568 13.82 -7.91 -20.31
N LYS A 569 12.83 -7.63 -19.46
CA LYS A 569 13.07 -7.05 -18.13
C LYS A 569 14.00 -7.93 -17.29
N LYS A 570 13.78 -9.26 -17.28
CA LYS A 570 14.64 -10.24 -16.57
C LYS A 570 16.07 -10.24 -17.13
N LEU A 571 16.24 -10.10 -18.43
CA LEU A 571 17.57 -10.04 -19.05
C LEU A 571 18.35 -8.78 -18.61
N ILE A 572 17.71 -7.61 -18.64
CA ILE A 572 18.37 -6.32 -18.38
C ILE A 572 18.59 -6.05 -16.89
N HIS A 573 17.59 -6.35 -16.05
CA HIS A 573 17.63 -6.03 -14.62
C HIS A 573 18.06 -7.22 -13.74
N GLY A 574 18.27 -8.39 -14.35
CA GLY A 574 18.47 -9.65 -13.65
C GLY A 574 17.17 -10.21 -13.08
N ASP A 575 17.30 -11.24 -12.25
CA ASP A 575 16.15 -11.82 -11.57
C ASP A 575 15.50 -10.78 -10.64
N PHE A 576 14.17 -10.79 -10.63
CA PHE A 576 13.30 -9.98 -9.77
C PHE A 576 12.14 -10.85 -9.25
N ALA A 577 11.49 -10.41 -8.17
CA ALA A 577 10.32 -11.08 -7.62
C ALA A 577 9.08 -10.85 -8.51
N TYR A 578 8.45 -11.93 -9.00
CA TYR A 578 7.19 -11.84 -9.73
C TYR A 578 6.02 -11.82 -8.73
N CYS A 579 5.52 -10.62 -8.43
CA CYS A 579 4.51 -10.40 -7.40
C CYS A 579 3.06 -10.40 -7.93
N GLU A 580 2.86 -10.54 -9.23
CA GLU A 580 1.54 -10.53 -9.86
C GLU A 580 0.81 -11.90 -9.73
N GLU A 581 -0.42 -11.94 -10.25
CA GLU A 581 -1.18 -13.18 -10.40
C GLU A 581 -0.61 -14.03 -11.54
N GLY A 582 -0.76 -15.35 -11.45
CA GLY A 582 -0.23 -16.26 -12.45
C GLY A 582 -0.70 -17.69 -12.21
N ILE A 583 0.00 -18.66 -12.80
CA ILE A 583 -0.29 -20.07 -12.58
C ILE A 583 0.70 -20.69 -11.60
N ASN A 584 0.20 -21.57 -10.73
CA ASN A 584 1.05 -22.29 -9.80
C ASN A 584 1.92 -23.32 -10.54
N ILE A 585 3.22 -23.25 -10.32
CA ILE A 585 4.25 -24.18 -10.80
C ILE A 585 5.05 -24.71 -9.62
N ASN A 586 5.76 -25.84 -9.78
CA ASN A 586 6.64 -26.41 -8.74
C ASN A 586 5.97 -26.68 -7.37
N SER A 587 4.64 -26.72 -7.34
CA SER A 587 3.83 -27.31 -6.28
C SER A 587 3.65 -28.78 -6.62
N ASN A 588 3.96 -29.71 -5.71
CA ASN A 588 3.93 -31.18 -5.92
C ASN A 588 2.53 -31.78 -6.21
N ASN A 589 1.60 -31.04 -6.83
CA ASN A 589 0.40 -31.62 -7.40
C ASN A 589 0.79 -32.42 -8.66
N THR A 590 0.90 -33.73 -8.51
CA THR A 590 1.03 -34.74 -9.56
C THR A 590 -0.24 -34.90 -10.42
N LYS A 591 -1.01 -33.84 -10.59
CA LYS A 591 -1.96 -33.74 -11.70
C LYS A 591 -1.32 -32.84 -12.72
N THR A 592 -1.25 -33.32 -13.95
CA THR A 592 -1.07 -32.53 -15.15
C THR A 592 -1.72 -31.14 -15.01
N PRO A 593 -1.24 -30.11 -15.74
CA PRO A 593 -1.97 -28.85 -15.89
C PRO A 593 -3.27 -29.15 -16.65
N GLU A 594 -4.24 -29.68 -15.91
CA GLU A 594 -5.59 -30.02 -16.29
C GLU A 594 -6.45 -29.25 -15.30
N LYS A 595 -6.94 -28.11 -15.79
CA LYS A 595 -8.01 -27.34 -15.16
C LYS A 595 -7.72 -26.85 -13.73
N SER A 596 -6.50 -26.40 -13.42
CA SER A 596 -6.41 -25.33 -12.43
C SER A 596 -6.92 -24.07 -13.12
N GLU A 597 -8.17 -23.69 -12.84
CA GLU A 597 -8.76 -22.45 -13.31
C GLU A 597 -7.75 -21.31 -13.20
N ALA A 598 -7.38 -20.74 -14.35
CA ALA A 598 -6.68 -19.48 -14.37
C ALA A 598 -7.54 -18.44 -13.63
N PHE A 599 -6.99 -17.87 -12.56
CA PHE A 599 -7.55 -16.68 -11.96
C PHE A 599 -7.37 -15.54 -12.95
N VAL A 600 -8.45 -15.17 -13.62
CA VAL A 600 -8.50 -14.01 -14.49
C VAL A 600 -9.47 -13.04 -13.86
N GLY A 601 -8.93 -11.92 -13.38
CA GLY A 601 -9.71 -10.70 -13.22
C GLY A 601 -10.31 -10.35 -14.58
N SER A 602 -11.64 -10.34 -14.66
CA SER A 602 -12.35 -9.77 -15.80
C SER A 602 -11.97 -8.30 -15.94
N GLU A 603 -11.86 -7.84 -17.19
CA GLU A 603 -11.81 -6.43 -17.56
C GLU A 603 -12.88 -5.64 -16.78
N ASP A 604 -12.50 -4.45 -16.35
CA ASP A 604 -13.13 -3.59 -15.33
C ASP A 604 -12.92 -4.04 -13.88
N CYS A 605 -11.77 -3.66 -13.28
CA CYS A 605 -11.64 -3.15 -11.90
C CYS A 605 -10.19 -3.21 -11.37
N TYR A 606 -9.61 -2.06 -11.04
CA TYR A 606 -8.64 -1.90 -9.94
C TYR A 606 -9.34 -1.13 -8.79
N PRO A 607 -9.13 -1.43 -7.50
CA PRO A 607 -8.79 -2.70 -6.87
C PRO A 607 -9.88 -3.11 -5.84
N GLN A 608 -10.51 -4.26 -6.03
CA GLN A 608 -11.10 -5.03 -4.93
C GLN A 608 -10.63 -6.47 -5.08
N ARG A 609 -9.67 -6.87 -4.23
CA ARG A 609 -9.16 -8.24 -4.16
C ARG A 609 -10.26 -9.13 -3.57
N LYS A 610 -11.16 -9.63 -4.41
CA LYS A 610 -12.05 -10.75 -4.07
C LYS A 610 -11.27 -12.04 -4.30
N VAL A 611 -10.81 -12.68 -3.23
CA VAL A 611 -10.27 -14.03 -3.28
C VAL A 611 -11.43 -14.98 -3.57
N ARG A 612 -11.53 -15.49 -4.81
CA ARG A 612 -12.35 -16.67 -5.12
C ARG A 612 -11.55 -17.93 -4.81
N TYR A 613 -12.27 -18.93 -4.31
CA TYR A 613 -11.79 -20.23 -3.85
C TYR A 613 -10.63 -20.82 -4.68
N CYS A 614 -9.51 -21.07 -4.01
CA CYS A 614 -8.40 -21.83 -4.58
C CYS A 614 -8.77 -23.32 -4.64
N GLN A 615 -9.08 -23.84 -5.82
CA GLN A 615 -9.33 -25.28 -6.01
C GLN A 615 -8.08 -26.15 -5.72
N SER A 616 -6.87 -25.57 -5.67
CA SER A 616 -5.66 -26.30 -5.27
C SER A 616 -5.59 -26.62 -3.77
N ILE A 617 -6.39 -25.95 -2.92
CA ILE A 617 -6.52 -26.28 -1.49
C ILE A 617 -7.36 -27.56 -1.30
N ASN A 618 -8.14 -27.99 -2.29
CA ASN A 618 -8.90 -29.24 -2.20
C ASN A 618 -8.01 -30.51 -2.23
N SER A 619 -6.74 -30.43 -2.62
CA SER A 619 -5.79 -31.53 -2.41
C SER A 619 -5.17 -31.54 -0.99
N ILE A 620 -5.45 -30.52 -0.17
CA ILE A 620 -5.13 -30.46 1.28
C ILE A 620 -6.30 -31.06 2.09
N LYS A 621 -6.96 -32.11 1.59
CA LYS A 621 -8.02 -32.81 2.35
C LYS A 621 -7.49 -33.57 3.56
N ASP A 622 -6.18 -33.84 3.62
CA ASP A 622 -5.54 -34.56 4.74
C ASP A 622 -4.96 -33.65 5.83
N ASN A 623 -5.08 -32.31 5.75
CA ASN A 623 -4.43 -31.38 6.69
C ASN A 623 -5.32 -30.19 7.13
N LYS A 624 -6.61 -30.44 7.38
CA LYS A 624 -7.58 -29.42 7.84
C LYS A 624 -7.18 -28.68 9.14
N ASN A 625 -6.21 -29.17 9.90
CA ASN A 625 -5.84 -28.59 11.20
C ASN A 625 -4.83 -27.42 11.13
N ASN A 626 -4.17 -27.16 9.99
CA ASN A 626 -3.02 -26.23 9.93
C ASN A 626 -3.31 -24.87 9.26
N VAL A 627 -4.52 -24.64 8.77
CA VAL A 627 -4.91 -23.39 8.10
C VAL A 627 -6.15 -22.83 8.77
N LYS A 628 -6.05 -21.61 9.30
CA LYS A 628 -7.18 -20.84 9.85
C LYS A 628 -7.41 -19.61 8.99
N HIS A 629 -8.66 -19.33 8.65
CA HIS A 629 -9.00 -18.06 8.02
C HIS A 629 -8.88 -16.95 9.06
N PHE A 630 -8.19 -15.87 8.68
CA PHE A 630 -7.93 -14.75 9.58
C PHE A 630 -8.12 -13.46 8.82
N GLN A 631 -8.88 -12.55 9.42
CA GLN A 631 -9.08 -11.21 8.90
C GLN A 631 -8.26 -10.26 9.77
N CYS A 632 -7.29 -9.57 9.19
CA CYS A 632 -6.62 -8.48 9.90
C CYS A 632 -7.58 -7.28 9.92
N GLY A 633 -8.32 -7.15 11.01
CA GLY A 633 -9.34 -6.13 11.23
C GLY A 633 -10.61 -6.71 11.85
N ALA A 634 -10.83 -6.39 13.13
CA ALA A 634 -12.00 -6.64 13.98
C ALA A 634 -12.68 -8.01 13.82
N GLU A 635 -12.50 -8.88 14.82
CA GLU A 635 -13.47 -9.96 15.08
C GLU A 635 -14.85 -9.30 15.37
N PRO A 636 -15.93 -9.71 14.68
CA PRO A 636 -17.25 -9.21 15.01
C PRO A 636 -17.64 -9.69 16.40
N ALA A 637 -18.11 -8.77 17.25
CA ALA A 637 -18.85 -9.13 18.44
C ALA A 637 -20.11 -9.90 18.01
N GLU A 638 -20.18 -11.19 18.32
CA GLU A 638 -21.41 -11.96 18.18
C GLU A 638 -22.51 -11.34 19.04
N GLY A 639 -23.68 -11.13 18.43
CA GLY A 639 -24.92 -10.80 19.15
C GLY A 639 -25.46 -9.40 18.93
N PHE A 640 -25.84 -9.05 17.71
CA PHE A 640 -26.91 -8.08 17.45
C PHE A 640 -27.64 -8.45 16.15
N GLU A 641 -28.79 -9.11 16.27
CA GLU A 641 -29.78 -9.17 15.19
C GLU A 641 -30.45 -7.79 15.07
N PRO A 642 -30.43 -7.12 13.91
CA PRO A 642 -31.28 -5.98 13.67
C PRO A 642 -32.69 -6.47 13.32
N SER A 643 -33.66 -6.11 14.15
CA SER A 643 -35.09 -6.30 13.88
C SER A 643 -35.46 -5.69 12.52
N SER A 644 -35.95 -6.54 11.62
CA SER A 644 -36.51 -6.17 10.34
C SER A 644 -37.84 -5.45 10.53
N HIS A 645 -37.88 -4.15 10.26
CA HIS A 645 -39.09 -3.46 9.83
C HIS A 645 -38.78 -2.81 8.48
N GLY A 646 -39.41 -3.35 7.44
CA GLY A 646 -39.22 -2.95 6.05
C GLY A 646 -39.81 -1.57 5.78
N LEU A 647 -38.99 -0.72 5.16
CA LEU A 647 -39.46 0.42 4.37
C LEU A 647 -38.88 0.25 2.97
N THR A 648 -39.72 -0.21 2.05
CA THR A 648 -39.50 -0.18 0.61
C THR A 648 -39.45 1.28 0.14
N ILE A 649 -38.31 1.71 -0.37
CA ILE A 649 -38.14 3.00 -1.06
C ILE A 649 -38.07 2.70 -2.58
N PRO A 650 -38.83 3.41 -3.44
CA PRO A 650 -38.86 3.12 -4.87
C PRO A 650 -37.56 3.54 -5.58
N ASP A 651 -37.18 2.70 -6.55
CA ASP A 651 -36.06 2.85 -7.48
C ASP A 651 -36.25 4.11 -8.36
N SER A 652 -35.40 5.12 -8.19
CA SER A 652 -35.28 6.25 -9.12
C SER A 652 -33.86 6.31 -9.69
N ARG A 653 -33.56 5.39 -10.60
CA ARG A 653 -32.51 5.58 -11.62
C ARG A 653 -32.93 6.72 -12.53
N HIS A 654 -32.27 7.88 -12.51
CA HIS A 654 -32.15 8.78 -13.67
C HIS A 654 -30.84 9.58 -13.60
N ALA A 655 -29.95 9.28 -14.56
CA ALA A 655 -28.86 10.03 -15.17
C ALA A 655 -28.18 11.18 -14.38
N ALA A 656 -26.92 10.95 -13.98
CA ALA A 656 -25.92 12.01 -13.80
C ALA A 656 -24.86 11.87 -14.90
N GLY A 657 -25.05 12.63 -15.98
CA GLY A 657 -24.06 12.79 -17.04
C GLY A 657 -22.95 13.74 -16.60
N THR A 658 -21.72 13.35 -16.90
CA THR A 658 -20.48 14.11 -16.80
C THR A 658 -20.58 15.47 -17.51
N TYR A 659 -20.30 16.57 -16.82
CA TYR A 659 -20.09 17.88 -17.44
C TYR A 659 -18.64 18.36 -17.24
N THR A 660 -17.86 18.24 -18.31
CA THR A 660 -16.64 19.03 -18.56
C THR A 660 -17.01 20.38 -19.17
N PRO A 661 -16.46 21.52 -18.73
CA PRO A 661 -16.77 22.80 -19.33
C PRO A 661 -15.88 23.06 -20.55
N ASN A 662 -16.48 23.14 -21.73
CA ASN A 662 -15.90 23.87 -22.86
C ASN A 662 -16.91 24.88 -23.38
N LEU A 663 -16.42 26.12 -23.50
CA LEU A 663 -17.08 27.28 -24.07
C LEU A 663 -17.71 26.98 -25.44
N LEU A 664 -18.93 27.47 -25.66
CA LEU A 664 -19.31 28.16 -26.91
C LEU A 664 -20.71 28.80 -26.77
N TYR A 665 -20.77 30.07 -27.16
CA TYR A 665 -21.97 30.87 -27.42
C TYR A 665 -22.93 30.17 -28.38
N GLN A 666 -24.23 30.13 -28.08
CA GLN A 666 -25.30 30.41 -29.06
C GLN A 666 -26.69 30.58 -28.40
N LYS A 667 -27.43 31.57 -28.90
CA LYS A 667 -28.82 31.94 -28.59
C LYS A 667 -29.83 30.93 -29.17
N ASN A 668 -30.97 30.78 -28.49
CA ASN A 668 -32.37 30.77 -28.99
C ASN A 668 -33.23 29.91 -28.03
N GLN A 669 -34.16 30.51 -27.27
CA GLN A 669 -35.57 30.83 -27.59
C GLN A 669 -36.56 29.66 -27.37
N ASP A 670 -37.48 29.93 -26.43
CA ASP A 670 -38.86 29.44 -26.26
C ASP A 670 -39.15 27.93 -26.14
N GLN A 671 -39.79 27.54 -25.02
CA GLN A 671 -41.26 27.38 -24.96
C GLN A 671 -41.75 26.99 -23.53
N THR A 672 -42.74 27.74 -23.07
CA THR A 672 -43.68 27.51 -21.95
C THR A 672 -44.45 26.17 -22.10
N LYS A 673 -44.95 25.43 -21.10
CA LYS A 673 -45.88 25.71 -19.98
C LYS A 673 -46.19 24.34 -19.24
N PRO A 674 -47.09 24.23 -18.22
CA PRO A 674 -46.82 23.61 -16.91
C PRO A 674 -47.49 22.23 -16.67
N LEU A 675 -47.10 21.54 -15.59
CA LEU A 675 -47.85 20.40 -15.04
C LEU A 675 -48.27 20.66 -13.59
N ASN A 676 -49.56 20.43 -13.37
CA ASN A 676 -50.39 20.73 -12.22
C ASN A 676 -50.55 19.46 -11.38
N LEU A 677 -50.35 19.52 -10.06
CA LEU A 677 -50.71 18.43 -9.14
C LEU A 677 -51.35 19.01 -7.88
N ASN A 678 -52.67 19.13 -7.95
CA ASN A 678 -53.56 19.15 -6.79
C ASN A 678 -53.75 17.71 -6.29
N GLY A 679 -53.77 17.51 -4.96
CA GLY A 679 -54.55 16.44 -4.35
C GLY A 679 -53.91 15.71 -3.17
N LEU A 680 -54.59 15.84 -2.01
CA LEU A 680 -54.64 14.94 -0.84
C LEU A 680 -53.57 15.19 0.24
N GLU A 681 -53.81 16.04 1.23
CA GLU A 681 -54.64 15.85 2.45
C GLU A 681 -54.21 14.72 3.40
N THR A 682 -53.61 15.16 4.52
CA THR A 682 -53.72 14.69 5.91
C THR A 682 -54.47 13.39 6.23
N LYS A 683 -53.86 12.51 7.03
CA LYS A 683 -54.33 12.15 8.39
C LYS A 683 -53.38 11.21 9.17
N GLN A 684 -53.24 11.57 10.46
CA GLN A 684 -52.71 10.89 11.66
C GLN A 684 -51.21 10.60 11.78
#